data_AF-A0A6I2NKC3-F1
#
_entry.id   AF-A0A6I2NKC3-F1
#
_cell.length_a   1.000
_cell.length_b   1.000
_cell.length_c   1.000
_cell.angle_alpha   90.00
_cell.angle_beta   90.00
_cell.angle_gamma   90.00
#
_symmetry.space_group_name_H-M   'P 1'
#
loop_
_entity.id
_entity.type
_entity.pdbx_description
1 polymer ?
#
loop_
_entity_poly.entity_id
_entity_poly.type
_entity_poly.pdbx_seq_one_letter_code
_entity_poly.pdbx_strand_id
1 'polypeptide(L)'
;MNKLIFTAILSGFAGLYAMGQNEIRLMDMDLNKSYQTYGGAVKGKSVTNEPASIQGKTYDDVIGVQAKSHIKIDLHKNASRFQAQVGIADSHIDYTDKSLTVIPFVDGTKMYFDTRKNAKTFVGLEGKDGKVHPGSVLFILKGDDKELYNSGIVKLGDAPKTIDIPLNGIKILDLIVEPTDDGPSGDHALWITPQIEYMEIIPSIVSTSYQGKGPEVSSGTEKKLLDKIKRLPQQGLPLENTSFDWLLQPSRSKAGIYATPDGKSILLSNGMVARMFRVLPNLSTLDIFNRMTGESMLRAVSSEGSLTIDGKRWELGGLTGQPERGYFQMEWVEQMTTRPGSFLIEDFRIEELQEDIKWARSRWALNKEVPTGKRLTFVLKGEKETEGVTVELHYDLYDHIPVIRKSMEVTNNTPQSIDIDAFQLEYLAFAEPESPGGGDPSKFRLPNIHVESDYACGGEFTERETDITEKWVADPEYTSQRNYPLLTPCILDVSPKLGPDYTLAAGQKFKSFSVYEMPFDSDDRERKGLFKRRLHYTVAPWATENPIFMHLTSSDPDVIRTAIDQCATVGYEMVIISFGSGLNAEDISEENIAKYKSLVDYARNKGVELGCYSLLSSRWISDEVDVINPKTGKRGGMRFGSAPCLCSDWGYEYFHHIRTFFEHTGMRCFEHDGSYPGDVCASTHHTYHKGLEDSQWNQFHKITDLYRWMCENGIYINVPDFYFLNGSTKTGIGYREANWSLPRDRQIIHARQLNYDGTWDRMASACWSFVPLVEYQGGGEAATLEPLHEHLFEYKTHMMQNYGAGVQACYRGPRLYDTPETQAAVTEVIQWYKKYRDILNSDMIHLRRPDARDWDGFIHVNPHKKEKGLAMFFNPTHQEITRTIHIPLYYTGLTQTARIREKEQKPVTYKLNRDYTVELTVKIPANGYTWYVVEAAD
;
A
#
# COMPACT_ATOMS: atom_id res chain seq x y z
N MET A 1 78.89 -27.51 23.19
CA MET A 1 78.66 -26.76 24.45
C MET A 1 77.16 -26.87 24.77
N ASN A 2 76.75 -27.26 25.98
CA ASN A 2 76.62 -26.40 27.18
C ASN A 2 75.71 -25.17 26.91
N LYS A 3 74.46 -25.15 27.43
CA LYS A 3 74.03 -24.64 28.77
C LYS A 3 73.97 -23.10 28.78
N LEU A 4 73.06 -22.33 29.39
CA LEU A 4 71.90 -22.47 30.31
C LEU A 4 71.14 -21.09 30.24
N ILE A 5 69.90 -20.79 30.66
CA ILE A 5 68.76 -21.41 31.38
C ILE A 5 67.45 -20.70 30.90
N PHE A 6 66.28 -21.35 30.86
CA PHE A 6 65.13 -21.04 31.77
C PHE A 6 63.89 -21.92 31.51
N THR A 7 63.14 -22.19 32.58
CA THR A 7 62.03 -23.17 32.65
C THR A 7 60.68 -22.48 32.86
N ALA A 8 59.62 -22.90 32.16
CA ALA A 8 58.24 -22.76 32.65
C ALA A 8 57.25 -23.73 31.97
N ILE A 9 56.70 -24.66 32.77
CA ILE A 9 55.30 -25.15 32.77
C ILE A 9 54.70 -25.66 31.45
N LEU A 10 54.54 -26.99 31.35
CA LEU A 10 53.37 -27.59 30.72
C LEU A 10 52.18 -27.47 31.68
N SER A 11 51.07 -26.86 31.23
CA SER A 11 49.75 -27.01 31.85
C SER A 11 48.70 -27.02 30.75
N GLY A 12 47.80 -28.01 30.76
CA GLY A 12 46.96 -28.33 29.62
C GLY A 12 45.84 -27.31 29.35
N PHE A 13 45.69 -26.90 28.09
CA PHE A 13 44.47 -26.25 27.60
C PHE A 13 43.46 -27.31 27.13
N ALA A 14 42.70 -27.86 28.09
CA ALA A 14 41.40 -28.42 27.78
C ALA A 14 40.44 -27.23 27.56
N GLY A 15 40.40 -26.72 26.33
CA GLY A 15 39.56 -25.59 25.97
C GLY A 15 38.09 -25.94 26.03
N LEU A 16 37.44 -25.62 27.15
CA LEU A 16 35.98 -25.62 27.26
C LEU A 16 35.42 -24.58 26.30
N TYR A 17 34.94 -25.03 25.15
CA TYR A 17 33.97 -24.27 24.36
C TYR A 17 32.68 -24.18 25.16
N ALA A 18 32.52 -23.09 25.92
CA ALA A 18 31.23 -22.65 26.40
C ALA A 18 30.43 -22.15 25.19
N MET A 19 29.81 -23.08 24.46
CA MET A 19 28.74 -22.75 23.52
C MET A 19 27.64 -22.03 24.30
N GLY A 20 27.21 -20.87 23.81
CA GLY A 20 26.15 -20.10 24.45
C GLY A 20 24.85 -20.88 24.39
N GLN A 21 24.37 -21.34 25.53
CA GLN A 21 23.07 -21.98 25.65
C GLN A 21 22.01 -20.87 25.58
N ASN A 22 21.24 -20.86 24.49
CA ASN A 22 20.22 -19.86 24.24
C ASN A 22 18.89 -20.29 24.87
N GLU A 23 18.03 -19.33 25.21
CA GLU A 23 16.71 -19.58 25.78
C GLU A 23 15.63 -18.92 24.91
N ILE A 24 14.49 -19.58 24.74
CA ILE A 24 13.29 -18.97 24.16
C ILE A 24 12.06 -19.33 25.00
N ARG A 25 11.24 -18.33 25.31
CA ARG A 25 9.99 -18.49 26.04
C ARG A 25 8.87 -18.78 25.04
N LEU A 26 7.95 -19.67 25.40
CA LEU A 26 6.87 -20.08 24.51
C LEU A 26 5.88 -18.92 24.22
N MET A 27 5.82 -17.91 25.10
CA MET A 27 5.10 -16.65 24.83
C MET A 27 5.70 -15.84 23.67
N ASP A 28 7.00 -15.94 23.41
CA ASP A 28 7.65 -15.20 22.31
C ASP A 28 7.43 -15.90 20.94
N MET A 29 6.89 -17.13 20.94
CA MET A 29 6.60 -17.91 19.74
C MET A 29 5.19 -17.64 19.15
N ASP A 30 4.96 -18.19 17.96
CA ASP A 30 3.70 -18.14 17.22
C ASP A 30 2.67 -19.17 17.70
N LEU A 31 1.90 -18.81 18.73
CA LEU A 31 0.85 -19.66 19.32
C LEU A 31 -0.35 -19.92 18.40
N ASN A 32 -0.50 -19.20 17.29
CA ASN A 32 -1.64 -19.37 16.38
C ASN A 32 -1.65 -20.75 15.68
N LYS A 33 -0.52 -21.46 15.74
CA LYS A 33 -0.33 -22.84 15.26
C LYS A 33 -0.70 -23.91 16.29
N SER A 34 -0.97 -23.52 17.54
CA SER A 34 -1.53 -24.44 18.55
C SER A 34 -2.95 -24.89 18.17
N TYR A 35 -3.40 -25.98 18.78
CA TYR A 35 -4.78 -26.43 18.74
C TYR A 35 -5.36 -26.38 20.15
N GLN A 36 -6.59 -25.93 20.27
CA GLN A 36 -7.47 -26.31 21.36
C GLN A 36 -8.88 -26.48 20.78
N THR A 37 -9.74 -27.24 21.45
CA THR A 37 -11.08 -27.52 20.89
C THR A 37 -11.91 -26.24 20.69
N TYR A 38 -11.67 -25.20 21.48
CA TYR A 38 -12.46 -23.98 21.49
C TYR A 38 -11.62 -22.72 21.78
N GLY A 39 -11.73 -21.70 20.93
CA GLY A 39 -10.91 -20.48 21.02
C GLY A 39 -9.43 -20.71 20.69
N GLY A 40 -8.59 -19.68 20.93
CA GLY A 40 -7.13 -19.74 20.77
C GLY A 40 -6.39 -19.67 22.11
N ALA A 41 -5.10 -20.03 22.09
CA ALA A 41 -4.21 -19.89 23.24
C ALA A 41 -3.88 -18.42 23.53
N VAL A 42 -4.03 -17.97 24.78
CA VAL A 42 -3.94 -16.55 25.17
C VAL A 42 -2.61 -16.25 25.87
N LYS A 43 -1.88 -15.23 25.41
CA LYS A 43 -0.62 -14.76 26.02
C LYS A 43 -0.87 -13.90 27.26
N GLY A 44 -0.13 -14.15 28.35
CA GLY A 44 -0.12 -13.32 29.57
C GLY A 44 -1.42 -13.30 30.39
N LYS A 45 -2.37 -14.20 30.10
CA LYS A 45 -3.71 -14.26 30.70
C LYS A 45 -4.26 -15.70 30.73
N SER A 46 -5.35 -15.89 31.46
CA SER A 46 -6.23 -17.05 31.31
C SER A 46 -6.81 -17.12 29.88
N VAL A 47 -7.22 -18.31 29.44
CA VAL A 47 -8.00 -18.49 28.21
C VAL A 47 -9.31 -17.69 28.23
N THR A 48 -9.82 -17.36 29.43
CA THR A 48 -10.99 -16.50 29.66
C THR A 48 -10.72 -15.00 29.54
N ASN A 49 -9.49 -14.59 29.17
CA ASN A 49 -9.04 -13.19 29.11
C ASN A 49 -9.02 -12.47 30.50
N GLU A 50 -9.16 -13.23 31.59
CA GLU A 50 -8.88 -12.81 32.96
C GLU A 50 -7.37 -12.78 33.27
N PRO A 51 -6.92 -12.03 34.29
CA PRO A 51 -5.56 -12.16 34.81
C PRO A 51 -5.26 -13.60 35.21
N ALA A 52 -4.11 -14.14 34.79
CA ALA A 52 -3.74 -15.50 35.14
C ALA A 52 -3.25 -15.57 36.59
N SER A 53 -4.13 -15.94 37.52
CA SER A 53 -3.76 -16.26 38.90
C SER A 53 -4.03 -17.71 39.26
N ILE A 54 -3.28 -18.23 40.23
CA ILE A 54 -3.56 -19.50 40.90
C ILE A 54 -3.46 -19.24 42.40
N GLN A 55 -4.49 -19.63 43.17
CA GLN A 55 -4.59 -19.35 44.60
C GLN A 55 -4.47 -17.84 44.91
N GLY A 56 -4.93 -16.98 44.00
CA GLY A 56 -4.86 -15.51 44.11
C GLY A 56 -3.48 -14.89 43.87
N LYS A 57 -2.46 -15.69 43.49
CA LYS A 57 -1.16 -15.18 43.02
C LYS A 57 -1.16 -15.09 41.50
N THR A 58 -0.96 -13.90 40.95
CA THR A 58 -0.84 -13.62 39.51
C THR A 58 0.51 -14.07 38.92
N TYR A 59 0.50 -14.40 37.62
CA TYR A 59 1.66 -14.72 36.80
C TYR A 59 1.57 -13.97 35.46
N ASP A 60 2.60 -13.20 35.12
CA ASP A 60 2.61 -12.39 33.89
C ASP A 60 3.17 -13.15 32.67
N ASP A 61 4.05 -14.14 32.91
CA ASP A 61 4.61 -15.02 31.88
C ASP A 61 3.81 -16.32 31.84
N VAL A 62 2.76 -16.35 31.01
CA VAL A 62 1.85 -17.48 30.88
C VAL A 62 1.30 -17.66 29.46
N ILE A 63 0.83 -18.88 29.19
CA ILE A 63 -0.09 -19.20 28.10
C ILE A 63 -1.32 -19.88 28.70
N GLY A 64 -2.47 -19.19 28.61
CA GLY A 64 -3.78 -19.74 28.96
C GLY A 64 -4.37 -20.54 27.82
N VAL A 65 -4.81 -21.77 28.11
CA VAL A 65 -5.43 -22.69 27.15
C VAL A 65 -6.66 -23.36 27.74
N GLN A 66 -7.59 -23.78 26.89
CA GLN A 66 -8.77 -24.56 27.27
C GLN A 66 -8.52 -26.04 26.98
N ALA A 67 -8.75 -26.95 27.94
CA ALA A 67 -8.70 -28.38 27.63
C ALA A 67 -9.89 -28.77 26.71
N LYS A 68 -9.72 -29.64 25.70
CA LYS A 68 -8.48 -30.26 25.23
C LYS A 68 -7.63 -29.28 24.43
N SER A 69 -6.35 -29.13 24.78
CA SER A 69 -5.37 -28.33 24.01
C SER A 69 -4.07 -29.08 23.73
N HIS A 70 -3.34 -28.58 22.73
CA HIS A 70 -2.12 -29.16 22.21
C HIS A 70 -1.29 -28.08 21.51
N ILE A 71 -0.09 -27.80 22.02
CA ILE A 71 0.95 -26.99 21.36
C ILE A 71 2.01 -27.97 20.86
N LYS A 72 2.36 -27.94 19.56
CA LYS A 72 3.42 -28.78 18.99
C LYS A 72 4.59 -27.90 18.55
N ILE A 73 5.81 -28.33 18.86
CA ILE A 73 7.03 -27.54 18.67
C ILE A 73 8.04 -28.40 17.90
N ASP A 74 8.59 -27.91 16.78
CA ASP A 74 9.79 -28.50 16.19
C ASP A 74 11.01 -27.91 16.91
N LEU A 75 11.75 -28.80 17.56
CA LEU A 75 12.99 -28.51 18.29
C LEU A 75 14.23 -28.65 17.41
N HIS A 76 14.07 -29.08 16.15
CA HIS A 76 15.14 -29.34 15.19
C HIS A 76 16.25 -30.30 15.69
N LYS A 77 15.96 -31.10 16.73
CA LYS A 77 16.94 -31.89 17.51
C LYS A 77 18.05 -31.06 18.17
N ASN A 78 17.83 -29.76 18.31
CA ASN A 78 18.80 -28.75 18.72
C ASN A 78 18.52 -28.20 20.14
N ALA A 79 17.34 -28.50 20.69
CA ALA A 79 17.00 -28.18 22.08
C ALA A 79 17.60 -29.18 23.09
N SER A 80 17.89 -28.67 24.28
CA SER A 80 18.54 -29.37 25.39
C SER A 80 17.61 -29.62 26.58
N ARG A 81 16.66 -28.72 26.85
CA ARG A 81 15.78 -28.77 28.03
C ARG A 81 14.47 -27.98 27.85
N PHE A 82 13.40 -28.42 28.52
CA PHE A 82 12.15 -27.68 28.72
C PHE A 82 11.94 -27.44 30.21
N GLN A 83 11.51 -26.23 30.58
CA GLN A 83 11.09 -25.90 31.94
C GLN A 83 9.76 -25.13 31.92
N ALA A 84 8.91 -25.39 32.91
CA ALA A 84 7.66 -24.65 33.15
C ALA A 84 7.13 -24.86 34.58
N GLN A 85 6.08 -24.13 34.95
CA GLN A 85 5.10 -24.55 35.94
C GLN A 85 3.74 -24.72 35.26
N VAL A 86 2.86 -25.55 35.82
CA VAL A 86 1.51 -25.80 35.28
C VAL A 86 0.44 -25.82 36.38
N GLY A 87 -0.76 -25.36 36.04
CA GLY A 87 -1.89 -25.26 36.97
C GLY A 87 -3.20 -24.83 36.29
N ILE A 88 -4.29 -24.70 37.05
CA ILE A 88 -5.58 -24.18 36.57
C ILE A 88 -5.81 -22.79 37.13
N ALA A 89 -6.25 -21.86 36.29
CA ALA A 89 -6.50 -20.46 36.63
C ALA A 89 -7.69 -20.28 37.58
N ASP A 90 -7.57 -19.34 38.52
CA ASP A 90 -8.72 -18.80 39.24
C ASP A 90 -9.66 -18.07 38.23
N SER A 91 -10.99 -18.21 38.39
CA SER A 91 -12.01 -17.63 37.49
C SER A 91 -13.12 -16.97 38.27
N HIS A 92 -13.49 -15.74 37.91
CA HIS A 92 -14.44 -14.88 38.61
C HIS A 92 -15.72 -14.60 37.80
N ILE A 93 -15.92 -15.33 36.69
CA ILE A 93 -17.05 -15.16 35.78
C ILE A 93 -18.37 -15.62 36.43
N ASP A 94 -19.37 -14.74 36.39
CA ASP A 94 -20.76 -15.10 36.72
C ASP A 94 -21.46 -15.68 35.48
N TYR A 95 -21.52 -17.01 35.39
CA TYR A 95 -22.22 -17.71 34.31
C TYR A 95 -23.77 -17.58 34.36
N THR A 96 -24.32 -16.87 35.36
CA THR A 96 -25.75 -16.49 35.40
C THR A 96 -26.03 -15.14 34.75
N ASP A 97 -24.98 -14.40 34.37
CA ASP A 97 -25.07 -13.13 33.66
C ASP A 97 -25.67 -13.31 32.25
N LYS A 98 -26.87 -12.75 32.07
CA LYS A 98 -27.64 -12.82 30.82
C LYS A 98 -27.05 -12.04 29.66
N SER A 99 -25.97 -11.28 29.87
CA SER A 99 -25.23 -10.59 28.81
C SER A 99 -24.09 -11.44 28.22
N LEU A 100 -23.81 -12.64 28.77
CA LEU A 100 -22.97 -13.64 28.10
C LEU A 100 -23.72 -14.23 26.89
N THR A 101 -23.02 -14.35 25.78
CA THR A 101 -23.51 -15.00 24.57
C THR A 101 -23.38 -16.52 24.72
N VAL A 102 -24.48 -17.24 24.51
CA VAL A 102 -24.58 -18.68 24.76
C VAL A 102 -24.74 -19.45 23.45
N ILE A 103 -23.87 -20.42 23.20
CA ILE A 103 -24.03 -21.38 22.10
C ILE A 103 -24.37 -22.75 22.69
N PRO A 104 -25.58 -23.30 22.44
CA PRO A 104 -25.94 -24.64 22.89
C PRO A 104 -25.35 -25.72 21.97
N PHE A 105 -24.94 -26.84 22.56
CA PHE A 105 -24.45 -28.02 21.85
C PHE A 105 -25.53 -29.09 21.65
N VAL A 106 -25.27 -30.01 20.72
CA VAL A 106 -26.18 -31.11 20.35
C VAL A 106 -26.41 -32.11 21.50
N ASP A 107 -25.50 -32.18 22.47
CA ASP A 107 -25.64 -33.01 23.67
C ASP A 107 -26.38 -32.31 24.84
N GLY A 108 -26.80 -31.06 24.66
CA GLY A 108 -27.51 -30.26 25.65
C GLY A 108 -26.64 -29.38 26.57
N THR A 109 -25.31 -29.47 26.46
CA THR A 109 -24.38 -28.56 27.15
C THR A 109 -24.33 -27.18 26.45
N LYS A 110 -23.65 -26.21 27.05
CA LYS A 110 -23.53 -24.83 26.54
C LYS A 110 -22.07 -24.38 26.54
N MET A 111 -21.74 -23.51 25.59
CA MET A 111 -20.55 -22.67 25.60
C MET A 111 -20.93 -21.23 25.90
N TYR A 112 -20.07 -20.55 26.67
CA TYR A 112 -20.22 -19.14 27.03
C TYR A 112 -19.14 -18.29 26.34
N PHE A 113 -19.57 -17.15 25.79
CA PHE A 113 -18.70 -16.09 25.28
C PHE A 113 -19.05 -14.75 25.95
N ASP A 114 -18.04 -13.95 26.25
CA ASP A 114 -18.21 -12.52 26.48
C ASP A 114 -17.99 -11.77 25.15
N THR A 115 -19.00 -11.01 24.72
CA THR A 115 -19.01 -10.20 23.50
C THR A 115 -19.00 -8.69 23.79
N ARG A 116 -19.04 -8.29 25.06
CA ARG A 116 -19.22 -6.89 25.52
C ARG A 116 -18.00 -5.98 25.30
N LYS A 117 -16.92 -6.53 24.74
CA LYS A 117 -15.64 -5.87 24.46
C LYS A 117 -15.31 -5.88 22.95
N ASN A 118 -16.32 -6.01 22.10
CA ASN A 118 -16.25 -6.08 20.63
C ASN A 118 -15.42 -7.24 20.04
N ALA A 119 -14.85 -8.11 20.89
CA ALA A 119 -14.22 -9.37 20.50
C ALA A 119 -14.95 -10.54 21.19
N LYS A 120 -15.27 -11.58 20.40
CA LYS A 120 -15.95 -12.81 20.84
C LYS A 120 -15.02 -13.67 21.70
N THR A 121 -14.91 -13.32 22.98
CA THR A 121 -14.00 -13.96 23.93
C THR A 121 -14.64 -15.23 24.48
N PHE A 122 -14.01 -16.39 24.30
CA PHE A 122 -14.43 -17.62 25.00
C PHE A 122 -14.27 -17.44 26.51
N VAL A 123 -15.30 -17.78 27.29
CA VAL A 123 -15.24 -17.65 28.77
C VAL A 123 -15.63 -18.91 29.54
N GLY A 124 -16.11 -19.98 28.90
CA GLY A 124 -16.26 -21.27 29.58
C GLY A 124 -17.19 -22.28 28.91
N LEU A 125 -17.23 -23.48 29.52
CA LEU A 125 -18.03 -24.63 29.09
C LEU A 125 -18.88 -25.17 30.23
N GLU A 126 -20.15 -25.44 29.94
CA GLU A 126 -21.08 -26.09 30.85
C GLU A 126 -20.84 -27.61 30.87
N GLY A 127 -20.73 -28.20 32.06
CA GLY A 127 -20.81 -29.64 32.26
C GLY A 127 -22.24 -30.17 32.12
N LYS A 128 -22.37 -31.50 32.06
CA LYS A 128 -23.63 -32.20 31.78
C LYS A 128 -24.74 -32.05 32.83
N ASP A 129 -24.46 -31.42 33.97
CA ASP A 129 -25.46 -31.07 35.00
C ASP A 129 -26.02 -29.64 34.87
N GLY A 130 -25.60 -28.88 33.86
CA GLY A 130 -26.06 -27.51 33.63
C GLY A 130 -25.31 -26.43 34.42
N LYS A 131 -24.00 -26.63 34.68
CA LYS A 131 -23.12 -25.69 35.40
C LYS A 131 -21.70 -25.73 34.85
N VAL A 132 -20.93 -24.66 35.05
CA VAL A 132 -19.47 -24.70 34.89
C VAL A 132 -18.84 -25.29 36.16
N HIS A 133 -17.90 -26.23 36.00
CA HIS A 133 -17.27 -26.97 37.10
C HIS A 133 -15.95 -26.33 37.57
N PRO A 134 -15.44 -26.69 38.75
CA PRO A 134 -14.03 -26.47 39.10
C PRO A 134 -13.17 -27.40 38.24
N GLY A 135 -12.35 -26.83 37.34
CA GLY A 135 -11.58 -27.59 36.35
C GLY A 135 -10.64 -28.65 36.94
N SER A 136 -10.33 -29.67 36.12
CA SER A 136 -9.55 -30.85 36.46
C SER A 136 -8.88 -31.43 35.20
N VAL A 137 -7.56 -31.22 35.04
CA VAL A 137 -6.81 -31.54 33.80
C VAL A 137 -5.59 -32.42 34.05
N LEU A 138 -5.04 -33.01 32.98
CA LEU A 138 -3.68 -33.54 32.92
C LEU A 138 -2.83 -32.74 31.94
N PHE A 139 -1.66 -32.29 32.38
CA PHE A 139 -0.60 -31.75 31.52
C PHE A 139 0.35 -32.89 31.13
N ILE A 140 0.48 -33.15 29.83
CA ILE A 140 1.29 -34.25 29.28
C ILE A 140 2.28 -33.65 28.29
N LEU A 141 3.56 -34.02 28.41
CA LEU A 141 4.57 -33.69 27.39
C LEU A 141 5.02 -34.95 26.67
N LYS A 142 5.13 -34.89 25.34
CA LYS A 142 5.66 -35.98 24.52
C LYS A 142 6.81 -35.49 23.64
N GLY A 143 7.83 -36.33 23.48
CA GLY A 143 8.97 -36.12 22.60
C GLY A 143 9.02 -37.23 21.56
N ASP A 144 8.88 -36.87 20.28
CA ASP A 144 8.76 -37.82 19.16
C ASP A 144 7.73 -38.94 19.47
N ASP A 145 6.49 -38.52 19.74
CA ASP A 145 5.31 -39.31 20.15
C ASP A 145 5.42 -40.06 21.51
N LYS A 146 6.56 -40.03 22.20
CA LYS A 146 6.78 -40.72 23.50
C LYS A 146 6.55 -39.79 24.68
N GLU A 147 5.78 -40.21 25.67
CA GLU A 147 5.57 -39.45 26.91
C GLU A 147 6.90 -39.21 27.67
N LEU A 148 7.21 -37.93 27.92
CA LEU A 148 8.36 -37.47 28.70
C LEU A 148 7.96 -37.03 30.11
N TYR A 149 6.74 -36.49 30.26
CA TYR A 149 6.19 -36.01 31.52
C TYR A 149 4.67 -36.12 31.52
N ASN A 150 4.10 -36.34 32.71
CA ASN A 150 2.68 -36.33 32.96
C ASN A 150 2.45 -35.79 34.37
N SER A 151 1.65 -34.73 34.53
CA SER A 151 1.42 -34.11 35.83
C SER A 151 0.57 -34.96 36.79
N GLY A 152 -0.06 -36.02 36.28
CA GLY A 152 -1.29 -36.55 36.86
C GLY A 152 -2.39 -35.48 36.87
N ILE A 153 -3.50 -35.76 37.56
CA ILE A 153 -4.60 -34.80 37.70
C ILE A 153 -4.12 -33.54 38.45
N VAL A 154 -4.46 -32.38 37.91
CA VAL A 154 -4.30 -31.03 38.49
C VAL A 154 -5.68 -30.39 38.57
N LYS A 155 -6.05 -29.83 39.72
CA LYS A 155 -7.38 -29.26 39.97
C LYS A 155 -7.33 -27.77 40.27
N LEU A 156 -8.47 -27.09 40.09
CA LEU A 156 -8.65 -25.73 40.56
C LEU A 156 -8.33 -25.63 42.07
N GLY A 157 -7.41 -24.75 42.44
CA GLY A 157 -6.94 -24.57 43.81
C GLY A 157 -5.72 -25.42 44.21
N ASP A 158 -5.21 -26.31 43.35
CA ASP A 158 -3.87 -26.90 43.54
C ASP A 158 -2.76 -25.82 43.45
N ALA A 159 -1.62 -26.07 44.11
CA ALA A 159 -0.42 -25.27 43.88
C ALA A 159 0.23 -25.66 42.53
N PRO A 160 0.89 -24.72 41.80
CA PRO A 160 1.50 -25.02 40.50
C PRO A 160 2.53 -26.15 40.59
N LYS A 161 2.45 -27.11 39.66
CA LYS A 161 3.43 -28.20 39.55
C LYS A 161 4.57 -27.79 38.62
N THR A 162 5.81 -27.98 39.05
CA THR A 162 7.00 -27.69 38.22
C THR A 162 7.28 -28.81 37.23
N ILE A 163 7.72 -28.44 36.03
CA ILE A 163 8.20 -29.31 34.96
C ILE A 163 9.64 -28.90 34.65
N ASP A 164 10.56 -29.86 34.62
CA ASP A 164 11.96 -29.69 34.24
C ASP A 164 12.42 -31.01 33.59
N ILE A 165 12.59 -31.02 32.26
CA ILE A 165 12.90 -32.23 31.49
C ILE A 165 13.97 -31.99 30.42
N PRO A 166 14.86 -32.97 30.14
CA PRO A 166 15.79 -32.90 29.03
C PRO A 166 15.10 -33.14 27.68
N LEU A 167 15.54 -32.42 26.64
CA LEU A 167 15.04 -32.52 25.25
C LEU A 167 16.05 -33.10 24.26
N ASN A 168 17.26 -33.45 24.72
CA ASN A 168 18.40 -33.82 23.88
C ASN A 168 18.06 -34.84 22.78
N GLY A 169 18.08 -34.39 21.52
CA GLY A 169 17.87 -35.23 20.33
C GLY A 169 16.40 -35.47 19.93
N ILE A 170 15.43 -34.98 20.70
CA ILE A 170 13.99 -34.98 20.34
C ILE A 170 13.77 -34.05 19.15
N LYS A 171 13.04 -34.48 18.11
CA LYS A 171 12.64 -33.57 17.03
C LYS A 171 11.39 -32.78 17.40
N ILE A 172 10.31 -33.46 17.76
CA ILE A 172 9.00 -32.85 18.01
C ILE A 172 8.68 -32.91 19.50
N LEU A 173 8.32 -31.78 20.10
CA LEU A 173 7.82 -31.67 21.46
C LEU A 173 6.34 -31.27 21.44
N ASP A 174 5.50 -32.14 21.98
CA ASP A 174 4.08 -31.91 22.19
C ASP A 174 3.83 -31.51 23.64
N LEU A 175 3.19 -30.36 23.86
CA LEU A 175 2.63 -29.90 25.14
C LEU A 175 1.11 -30.07 25.04
N ILE A 176 0.53 -31.00 25.79
CA ILE A 176 -0.87 -31.40 25.69
C ILE A 176 -1.56 -31.12 27.04
N VAL A 177 -2.79 -30.61 26.99
CA VAL A 177 -3.71 -30.58 28.14
C VAL A 177 -4.95 -31.40 27.82
N GLU A 178 -5.16 -32.47 28.58
CA GLU A 178 -6.34 -33.33 28.50
C GLU A 178 -7.31 -33.03 29.66
N PRO A 179 -8.64 -33.02 29.45
CA PRO A 179 -9.61 -33.00 30.54
C PRO A 179 -9.64 -34.34 31.29
N THR A 180 -10.13 -34.38 32.53
CA THR A 180 -10.42 -35.65 33.23
C THR A 180 -11.84 -36.19 32.92
N ASP A 181 -12.28 -37.25 33.62
CA ASP A 181 -13.54 -37.97 33.35
C ASP A 181 -14.82 -37.13 33.59
N ASP A 182 -14.70 -35.97 34.24
CA ASP A 182 -15.70 -34.90 34.39
C ASP A 182 -15.90 -34.09 33.09
N GLY A 183 -14.89 -34.04 32.22
CA GLY A 183 -14.90 -33.32 30.95
C GLY A 183 -14.45 -31.85 31.07
N PRO A 184 -14.41 -31.11 29.95
CA PRO A 184 -13.66 -29.85 29.82
C PRO A 184 -14.22 -28.63 30.58
N SER A 185 -15.10 -28.82 31.57
CA SER A 185 -15.84 -27.74 32.22
C SER A 185 -14.98 -27.01 33.25
N GLY A 186 -14.64 -25.74 32.95
CA GLY A 186 -13.77 -24.92 33.81
C GLY A 186 -12.28 -25.24 33.69
N ASP A 187 -11.87 -26.00 32.67
CA ASP A 187 -10.48 -26.41 32.41
C ASP A 187 -9.61 -25.29 31.82
N HIS A 188 -9.53 -24.18 32.55
CA HIS A 188 -8.79 -22.97 32.22
C HIS A 188 -7.31 -23.16 32.61
N ALA A 189 -6.61 -24.00 31.86
CA ALA A 189 -5.25 -24.42 32.13
C ALA A 189 -4.22 -23.33 31.79
N LEU A 190 -3.16 -23.24 32.61
CA LEU A 190 -2.05 -22.32 32.47
C LEU A 190 -0.74 -23.09 32.29
N TRP A 191 0.00 -22.78 31.23
CA TRP A 191 1.44 -22.98 31.15
C TRP A 191 2.13 -21.72 31.68
N ILE A 192 2.91 -21.83 32.74
CA ILE A 192 3.51 -20.71 33.49
C ILE A 192 5.03 -20.74 33.30
N THR A 193 5.65 -19.61 32.95
CA THR A 193 7.06 -19.49 32.54
C THR A 193 7.55 -20.67 31.66
N PRO A 194 6.84 -21.03 30.56
CA PRO A 194 7.26 -22.11 29.67
C PRO A 194 8.46 -21.70 28.80
N GLN A 195 9.61 -22.31 29.01
CA GLN A 195 10.88 -21.95 28.34
C GLN A 195 11.65 -23.18 27.82
N ILE A 196 12.40 -22.98 26.73
CA ILE A 196 13.23 -24.01 26.09
C ILE A 196 14.68 -23.52 25.97
N GLU A 197 15.61 -24.32 26.48
CA GLU A 197 17.06 -24.14 26.29
C GLU A 197 17.50 -24.80 24.97
N TYR A 198 18.16 -24.08 24.06
CA TYR A 198 18.61 -24.56 22.74
C TYR A 198 20.02 -24.06 22.36
N MET A 199 20.57 -24.58 21.25
CA MET A 199 21.95 -24.29 20.82
C MET A 199 22.01 -23.20 19.74
N GLU A 200 21.68 -23.57 18.50
CA GLU A 200 21.90 -22.78 17.27
C GLU A 200 20.62 -22.53 16.46
N ILE A 201 19.66 -23.47 16.48
CA ILE A 201 18.42 -23.40 15.70
C ILE A 201 17.27 -23.12 16.66
N ILE A 202 16.60 -21.98 16.47
CA ILE A 202 15.51 -21.53 17.33
C ILE A 202 14.31 -22.49 17.21
N PRO A 203 13.83 -23.10 18.32
CA PRO A 203 12.63 -23.91 18.34
C PRO A 203 11.40 -23.13 17.87
N SER A 204 10.50 -23.77 17.12
CA SER A 204 9.34 -23.11 16.52
C SER A 204 8.04 -23.91 16.71
N ILE A 205 6.94 -23.22 17.00
CA ILE A 205 5.61 -23.86 17.06
C ILE A 205 5.16 -24.22 15.64
N VAL A 206 4.63 -25.43 15.49
CA VAL A 206 4.09 -26.00 14.25
C VAL A 206 2.66 -26.48 14.47
N SER A 207 1.87 -26.59 13.39
CA SER A 207 0.50 -27.11 13.46
C SER A 207 0.47 -28.47 14.17
N THR A 208 -0.50 -28.72 15.04
CA THR A 208 -0.61 -30.03 15.71
C THR A 208 -0.82 -31.20 14.75
N SER A 209 -1.43 -30.93 13.59
CA SER A 209 -1.54 -31.89 12.49
C SER A 209 -0.24 -32.18 11.73
N TYR A 210 0.87 -31.49 12.07
CA TYR A 210 2.19 -31.72 11.50
C TYR A 210 2.69 -33.13 11.83
N GLN A 211 2.72 -33.98 10.79
CA GLN A 211 3.35 -35.30 10.79
C GLN A 211 4.74 -35.25 10.11
N GLY A 212 5.38 -34.08 10.03
CA GLY A 212 6.59 -33.88 9.23
C GLY A 212 6.34 -33.65 7.73
N LYS A 213 5.07 -33.54 7.30
CA LYS A 213 4.64 -33.20 5.94
C LYS A 213 3.53 -32.14 5.97
N GLY A 214 3.42 -31.37 4.89
CA GLY A 214 2.28 -30.49 4.62
C GLY A 214 1.13 -31.18 3.87
N PRO A 215 0.08 -30.43 3.46
CA PRO A 215 -1.03 -30.96 2.66
C PRO A 215 -0.59 -31.30 1.23
N GLU A 216 -1.19 -32.31 0.60
CA GLU A 216 -0.77 -32.84 -0.72
C GLU A 216 -1.88 -32.64 -1.77
N VAL A 217 -1.55 -32.00 -2.91
CA VAL A 217 -2.49 -31.79 -4.03
C VAL A 217 -2.95 -33.15 -4.60
N SER A 218 -4.27 -33.33 -4.77
CA SER A 218 -4.81 -34.60 -5.26
C SER A 218 -4.27 -34.98 -6.64
N SER A 219 -4.03 -36.26 -6.91
CA SER A 219 -3.46 -36.72 -8.20
C SER A 219 -4.35 -36.40 -9.42
N GLY A 220 -5.66 -36.23 -9.22
CA GLY A 220 -6.56 -35.72 -10.26
C GLY A 220 -6.31 -34.23 -10.57
N THR A 221 -6.11 -33.43 -9.52
CA THR A 221 -5.76 -32.00 -9.60
C THR A 221 -4.36 -31.80 -10.18
N GLU A 222 -3.38 -32.57 -9.72
CA GLU A 222 -1.99 -32.57 -10.22
C GLU A 222 -1.97 -32.81 -11.74
N LYS A 223 -2.64 -33.87 -12.21
CA LYS A 223 -2.76 -34.19 -13.63
C LYS A 223 -3.45 -33.07 -14.41
N LYS A 224 -4.55 -32.52 -13.89
CA LYS A 224 -5.28 -31.38 -14.49
C LYS A 224 -4.36 -30.16 -14.68
N LEU A 225 -3.57 -29.81 -13.65
CA LEU A 225 -2.64 -28.69 -13.69
C LEU A 225 -1.52 -28.93 -14.73
N LEU A 226 -0.86 -30.10 -14.70
CA LEU A 226 0.18 -30.47 -15.66
C LEU A 226 -0.36 -30.51 -17.11
N ASP A 227 -1.54 -31.08 -17.34
CA ASP A 227 -2.17 -31.15 -18.66
C ASP A 227 -2.71 -29.79 -19.15
N LYS A 228 -2.72 -28.75 -18.30
CA LYS A 228 -2.92 -27.34 -18.69
C LYS A 228 -1.59 -26.63 -18.95
N ILE A 229 -0.56 -26.82 -18.11
CA ILE A 229 0.78 -26.23 -18.32
C ILE A 229 1.35 -26.66 -19.68
N LYS A 230 1.22 -27.93 -20.06
CA LYS A 230 1.63 -28.49 -21.37
C LYS A 230 0.99 -27.83 -22.59
N ARG A 231 -0.04 -26.98 -22.43
CA ARG A 231 -0.72 -26.25 -23.52
C ARG A 231 -0.24 -24.81 -23.67
N LEU A 232 0.55 -24.32 -22.72
CA LEU A 232 1.16 -22.99 -22.79
C LEU A 232 2.34 -23.01 -23.78
N PRO A 233 2.66 -21.88 -24.44
CA PRO A 233 3.93 -21.76 -25.16
C PRO A 233 5.09 -21.95 -24.17
N GLN A 234 6.12 -22.69 -24.56
CA GLN A 234 7.29 -22.94 -23.72
C GLN A 234 8.29 -21.78 -23.85
N GLN A 235 8.82 -21.30 -22.71
CA GLN A 235 9.91 -20.33 -22.67
C GLN A 235 11.19 -21.00 -22.14
N GLY A 236 12.32 -20.75 -22.80
CA GLY A 236 13.64 -21.21 -22.36
C GLY A 236 14.18 -20.38 -21.19
N LEU A 237 15.03 -21.01 -20.37
CA LEU A 237 15.82 -20.37 -19.31
C LEU A 237 17.32 -20.55 -19.60
N PRO A 238 18.20 -19.60 -19.25
CA PRO A 238 17.90 -18.29 -18.64
C PRO A 238 17.12 -17.36 -19.59
N LEU A 239 16.49 -16.32 -19.04
CA LEU A 239 15.77 -15.32 -19.83
C LEU A 239 16.77 -14.33 -20.45
N GLU A 240 16.52 -13.93 -21.70
CA GLU A 240 17.29 -12.86 -22.34
C GLU A 240 16.97 -11.49 -21.74
N ASN A 241 18.01 -10.66 -21.55
CA ASN A 241 17.87 -9.27 -21.14
C ASN A 241 17.12 -8.42 -22.18
N THR A 242 16.56 -7.31 -21.73
CA THR A 242 15.76 -6.38 -22.54
C THR A 242 16.64 -5.69 -23.58
N SER A 243 16.34 -5.88 -24.87
CA SER A 243 17.10 -5.31 -25.99
C SER A 243 16.58 -3.94 -26.47
N PHE A 244 16.04 -3.14 -25.56
CA PHE A 244 15.50 -1.80 -25.80
C PHE A 244 15.37 -0.98 -24.52
N ASP A 245 15.43 0.35 -24.63
CA ASP A 245 14.90 1.25 -23.60
C ASP A 245 13.39 1.42 -23.83
N TRP A 246 12.59 1.03 -22.86
CA TRP A 246 11.14 1.09 -22.90
C TRP A 246 10.58 2.50 -22.71
N LEU A 247 11.34 3.43 -22.14
CA LEU A 247 10.98 4.86 -22.11
C LEU A 247 11.04 5.49 -23.51
N LEU A 248 11.66 4.80 -24.50
CA LEU A 248 11.71 5.19 -25.90
C LEU A 248 10.91 4.24 -26.83
N GLN A 249 10.82 2.96 -26.50
CA GLN A 249 10.18 1.92 -27.31
C GLN A 249 9.20 1.04 -26.49
N PRO A 250 8.21 1.61 -25.78
CA PRO A 250 7.32 0.85 -24.89
C PRO A 250 6.49 -0.18 -25.68
N SER A 251 6.19 0.09 -26.94
CA SER A 251 5.47 -0.81 -27.87
C SER A 251 6.12 -2.19 -28.07
N ARG A 252 7.39 -2.37 -27.69
CA ARG A 252 8.11 -3.66 -27.75
C ARG A 252 7.86 -4.57 -26.54
N SER A 253 7.33 -4.04 -25.44
CA SER A 253 6.84 -4.85 -24.31
C SER A 253 5.43 -5.36 -24.59
N LYS A 254 5.23 -6.68 -24.47
CA LYS A 254 3.93 -7.36 -24.56
C LYS A 254 3.86 -8.57 -23.64
N ALA A 255 2.85 -8.60 -22.78
CA ALA A 255 2.65 -9.61 -21.75
C ALA A 255 2.24 -10.97 -22.34
N GLY A 256 2.90 -12.02 -21.86
CA GLY A 256 2.65 -13.41 -22.21
C GLY A 256 2.80 -14.34 -21.00
N ILE A 257 2.20 -15.52 -21.11
CA ILE A 257 2.21 -16.56 -20.08
C ILE A 257 2.72 -17.85 -20.71
N TYR A 258 3.74 -18.44 -20.09
CA TYR A 258 4.56 -19.49 -20.67
C TYR A 258 4.74 -20.66 -19.69
N ALA A 259 5.00 -21.86 -20.21
CA ALA A 259 5.52 -22.98 -19.42
C ALA A 259 7.04 -22.93 -19.35
N THR A 260 7.60 -23.32 -18.20
CA THR A 260 9.04 -23.61 -18.06
C THR A 260 9.42 -24.96 -18.71
N PRO A 261 10.70 -25.21 -19.01
CA PRO A 261 11.12 -26.45 -19.68
C PRO A 261 10.90 -27.76 -18.91
N ASP A 262 10.67 -27.69 -17.60
CA ASP A 262 10.32 -28.84 -16.76
C ASP A 262 8.81 -29.17 -16.76
N GLY A 263 7.97 -28.31 -17.35
CA GLY A 263 6.51 -28.47 -17.38
C GLY A 263 5.82 -28.34 -16.01
N LYS A 264 6.49 -27.82 -14.97
CA LYS A 264 5.99 -27.70 -13.59
C LYS A 264 5.80 -26.27 -13.09
N SER A 265 6.36 -25.27 -13.78
CA SER A 265 6.20 -23.86 -13.45
C SER A 265 5.57 -23.07 -14.61
N ILE A 266 4.99 -21.93 -14.25
CA ILE A 266 4.42 -20.93 -15.17
C ILE A 266 5.25 -19.65 -15.03
N LEU A 267 5.55 -19.02 -16.17
CA LEU A 267 6.25 -17.73 -16.25
C LEU A 267 5.31 -16.67 -16.84
N LEU A 268 5.09 -15.59 -16.10
CA LEU A 268 4.38 -14.39 -16.52
C LEU A 268 5.44 -13.34 -16.91
N SER A 269 5.59 -12.95 -18.19
CA SER A 269 6.62 -12.00 -18.64
C SER A 269 6.19 -11.12 -19.80
N ASN A 270 6.71 -9.88 -19.87
CA ASN A 270 6.43 -8.92 -20.95
C ASN A 270 7.66 -8.47 -21.74
N GLY A 271 8.83 -9.04 -21.45
CA GLY A 271 10.11 -8.66 -22.05
C GLY A 271 11.00 -7.78 -21.17
N MET A 272 10.46 -7.18 -20.09
CA MET A 272 11.20 -6.28 -19.18
C MET A 272 11.19 -6.79 -17.74
N VAL A 273 10.05 -7.34 -17.30
CA VAL A 273 9.92 -8.08 -16.04
C VAL A 273 9.42 -9.50 -16.33
N ALA A 274 9.70 -10.42 -15.41
CA ALA A 274 9.00 -11.70 -15.34
C ALA A 274 8.82 -12.16 -13.89
N ARG A 275 7.75 -12.90 -13.59
CA ARG A 275 7.57 -13.63 -12.32
C ARG A 275 7.33 -15.11 -12.61
N MET A 276 8.03 -15.97 -11.88
CA MET A 276 8.03 -17.41 -12.09
C MET A 276 7.37 -18.13 -10.92
N PHE A 277 6.29 -18.85 -11.21
CA PHE A 277 5.48 -19.58 -10.23
C PHE A 277 5.67 -21.08 -10.40
N ARG A 278 6.14 -21.78 -9.35
CA ARG A 278 5.97 -23.22 -9.25
C ARG A 278 4.49 -23.52 -9.01
N VAL A 279 3.97 -24.54 -9.69
CA VAL A 279 2.56 -24.97 -9.55
C VAL A 279 2.43 -26.24 -8.70
N LEU A 280 3.48 -27.06 -8.63
CA LEU A 280 3.51 -28.32 -7.88
C LEU A 280 4.84 -28.48 -7.11
N PRO A 281 4.83 -28.89 -5.83
CA PRO A 281 3.70 -29.54 -5.13
C PRO A 281 2.61 -28.58 -4.60
N ASN A 282 2.84 -27.27 -4.58
CA ASN A 282 1.80 -26.23 -4.42
C ASN A 282 2.26 -24.93 -5.12
N LEU A 283 1.37 -23.93 -5.21
CA LEU A 283 1.68 -22.61 -5.79
C LEU A 283 2.78 -21.89 -4.99
N SER A 284 3.84 -21.42 -5.62
CA SER A 284 4.85 -20.56 -4.97
C SER A 284 5.76 -19.84 -5.96
N THR A 285 6.02 -18.55 -5.73
CA THR A 285 6.93 -17.71 -6.50
C THR A 285 8.37 -18.15 -6.23
N LEU A 286 9.06 -18.50 -7.30
CA LEU A 286 10.46 -18.91 -7.28
C LEU A 286 11.41 -17.72 -7.54
N ASP A 287 11.00 -16.77 -8.38
CA ASP A 287 11.78 -15.56 -8.68
C ASP A 287 10.94 -14.45 -9.32
N ILE A 288 11.44 -13.21 -9.20
CA ILE A 288 11.08 -12.05 -10.02
C ILE A 288 12.35 -11.66 -10.79
N PHE A 289 12.31 -11.77 -12.12
CA PHE A 289 13.40 -11.42 -13.00
C PHE A 289 13.25 -9.98 -13.50
N ASN A 290 14.18 -9.11 -13.11
CA ASN A 290 14.34 -7.78 -13.71
C ASN A 290 15.17 -7.94 -14.99
N ARG A 291 14.50 -8.20 -16.12
CA ARG A 291 15.16 -8.46 -17.41
C ARG A 291 15.83 -7.22 -17.98
N MET A 292 15.58 -6.03 -17.45
CA MET A 292 16.26 -4.80 -17.90
C MET A 292 17.72 -4.79 -17.42
N THR A 293 17.99 -5.31 -16.22
CA THR A 293 19.34 -5.47 -15.65
C THR A 293 19.91 -6.88 -15.86
N GLY A 294 19.06 -7.91 -15.94
CA GLY A 294 19.44 -9.32 -15.90
C GLY A 294 19.46 -9.91 -14.48
N GLU A 295 18.87 -9.21 -13.52
CA GLU A 295 18.85 -9.54 -12.10
C GLU A 295 17.75 -10.55 -11.76
N SER A 296 18.13 -11.55 -10.96
CA SER A 296 17.25 -12.44 -10.21
C SER A 296 17.04 -11.79 -8.85
N MET A 297 15.81 -11.36 -8.53
CA MET A 297 15.56 -10.47 -7.39
C MET A 297 15.30 -11.22 -6.08
N LEU A 298 14.87 -12.49 -6.14
CA LEU A 298 14.55 -13.29 -4.95
C LEU A 298 15.66 -14.28 -4.59
N ARG A 299 16.00 -14.35 -3.29
CA ARG A 299 16.99 -15.28 -2.73
C ARG A 299 16.36 -16.51 -2.07
N ALA A 300 15.06 -16.48 -1.79
CA ALA A 300 14.37 -17.59 -1.12
C ALA A 300 12.88 -17.66 -1.43
N VAL A 301 12.32 -18.85 -1.21
CA VAL A 301 10.93 -19.20 -1.49
C VAL A 301 10.05 -18.98 -0.25
N SER A 302 8.83 -18.50 -0.49
CA SER A 302 7.83 -18.08 0.51
C SER A 302 6.43 -18.65 0.20
N SER A 303 5.44 -18.33 1.03
CA SER A 303 4.02 -18.34 0.64
C SER A 303 3.69 -17.15 -0.27
N GLU A 304 2.54 -17.21 -0.95
CA GLU A 304 1.99 -16.07 -1.72
C GLU A 304 1.26 -15.04 -0.85
N GLY A 305 1.52 -15.03 0.46
CA GLY A 305 0.74 -14.30 1.45
C GLY A 305 -0.05 -15.24 2.38
N SER A 306 -0.96 -14.66 3.17
CA SER A 306 -1.72 -15.37 4.19
C SER A 306 -3.07 -14.73 4.49
N LEU A 307 -4.00 -15.51 5.03
CA LEU A 307 -5.24 -15.03 5.65
C LEU A 307 -5.25 -15.38 7.13
N THR A 308 -5.73 -14.49 7.98
CA THR A 308 -6.28 -14.87 9.29
C THR A 308 -7.79 -15.00 9.13
N ILE A 309 -8.33 -16.17 9.48
CA ILE A 309 -9.76 -16.49 9.40
C ILE A 309 -10.20 -17.02 10.77
N ASP A 310 -11.26 -16.44 11.33
CA ASP A 310 -11.81 -16.73 12.66
C ASP A 310 -10.73 -16.79 13.77
N GLY A 311 -9.76 -15.87 13.71
CA GLY A 311 -8.63 -15.76 14.63
C GLY A 311 -7.43 -16.67 14.35
N LYS A 312 -7.42 -17.44 13.26
CA LYS A 312 -6.36 -18.41 12.92
C LYS A 312 -5.70 -18.12 11.58
N ARG A 313 -4.36 -18.10 11.54
CA ARG A 313 -3.57 -17.83 10.32
C ARG A 313 -3.41 -19.07 9.43
N TRP A 314 -3.60 -18.88 8.14
CA TRP A 314 -3.49 -19.85 7.05
C TRP A 314 -2.61 -19.28 5.93
N GLU A 315 -1.67 -20.06 5.41
CA GLU A 315 -0.78 -19.63 4.33
C GLU A 315 -1.41 -19.85 2.95
N LEU A 316 -1.16 -18.96 2.00
CA LEU A 316 -1.63 -19.10 0.62
C LEU A 316 -0.52 -19.75 -0.22
N GLY A 317 -0.70 -21.03 -0.54
CA GLY A 317 0.34 -21.81 -1.22
C GLY A 317 1.61 -21.96 -0.36
N GLY A 318 2.76 -21.88 -1.02
CA GLY A 318 4.08 -21.81 -0.42
C GLY A 318 4.78 -23.15 -0.22
N LEU A 319 6.10 -23.09 -0.36
CA LEU A 319 7.01 -24.22 -0.14
C LEU A 319 7.92 -23.98 1.08
N THR A 320 8.41 -25.07 1.66
CA THR A 320 9.35 -25.10 2.78
C THR A 320 10.35 -26.26 2.64
N GLY A 321 11.43 -26.23 3.43
CA GLY A 321 12.57 -27.13 3.29
C GLY A 321 13.69 -26.61 2.38
N GLN A 322 13.73 -25.31 2.09
CA GLN A 322 14.88 -24.69 1.42
C GLN A 322 16.11 -24.76 2.36
N PRO A 323 17.26 -25.32 1.92
CA PRO A 323 18.40 -25.61 2.80
C PRO A 323 19.26 -24.39 3.17
N GLU A 324 19.19 -23.32 2.39
CA GLU A 324 19.96 -22.08 2.52
C GLU A 324 19.12 -20.94 1.90
N ARG A 325 19.03 -19.78 2.56
CA ARG A 325 18.15 -18.65 2.18
C ARG A 325 18.91 -17.39 1.74
N GLY A 326 20.23 -17.38 1.77
CA GLY A 326 21.04 -16.28 1.21
C GLY A 326 21.12 -16.27 -0.32
N TYR A 327 20.78 -17.38 -0.96
CA TYR A 327 20.63 -17.53 -2.41
C TYR A 327 19.71 -18.71 -2.70
N PHE A 328 19.26 -18.84 -3.96
CA PHE A 328 18.32 -19.88 -4.38
C PHE A 328 18.91 -20.74 -5.50
N GLN A 329 18.55 -22.03 -5.55
CA GLN A 329 18.86 -22.94 -6.65
C GLN A 329 17.62 -23.75 -7.06
N MET A 330 17.35 -23.80 -8.36
CA MET A 330 16.16 -24.47 -8.93
C MET A 330 16.09 -25.96 -8.62
N GLU A 331 17.22 -26.64 -8.42
CA GLU A 331 17.27 -28.06 -8.09
C GLU A 331 16.72 -28.40 -6.69
N TRP A 332 16.73 -27.44 -5.76
CA TRP A 332 16.20 -27.64 -4.41
C TRP A 332 14.67 -27.75 -4.39
N VAL A 333 13.97 -27.16 -5.37
CA VAL A 333 12.48 -27.13 -5.43
C VAL A 333 11.89 -28.54 -5.54
N GLU A 334 12.64 -29.48 -6.13
CA GLU A 334 12.25 -30.90 -6.21
C GLU A 334 12.36 -31.65 -4.88
N GLN A 335 13.00 -31.04 -3.87
CA GLN A 335 13.16 -31.56 -2.51
C GLN A 335 12.28 -30.82 -1.49
N MET A 336 11.75 -29.63 -1.86
CA MET A 336 10.85 -28.85 -1.01
C MET A 336 9.48 -29.50 -0.88
N THR A 337 8.80 -29.20 0.23
CA THR A 337 7.45 -29.69 0.53
C THR A 337 6.49 -28.52 0.79
N THR A 338 5.20 -28.82 0.81
CA THR A 338 4.14 -27.82 1.03
C THR A 338 4.14 -27.29 2.47
N ARG A 339 3.79 -26.02 2.67
CA ARG A 339 3.69 -25.44 4.02
C ARG A 339 2.51 -26.05 4.79
N PRO A 340 2.69 -26.51 6.05
CA PRO A 340 1.60 -27.06 6.87
C PRO A 340 0.49 -26.02 7.07
N GLY A 341 -0.76 -26.39 6.75
CA GLY A 341 -1.89 -25.45 6.80
C GLY A 341 -1.95 -24.45 5.63
N SER A 342 -1.24 -24.72 4.53
CA SER A 342 -1.42 -23.94 3.30
C SER A 342 -2.72 -24.30 2.57
N PHE A 343 -3.38 -23.28 2.01
CA PHE A 343 -4.38 -23.46 0.96
C PHE A 343 -3.71 -24.15 -0.26
N LEU A 344 -4.38 -25.14 -0.85
CA LEU A 344 -3.87 -25.93 -1.97
C LEU A 344 -4.37 -25.39 -3.32
N ILE A 345 -3.48 -25.29 -4.31
CA ILE A 345 -3.84 -24.96 -5.69
C ILE A 345 -4.77 -26.02 -6.33
N GLU A 346 -5.91 -25.57 -6.85
CA GLU A 346 -6.86 -26.38 -7.62
C GLU A 346 -6.82 -26.09 -9.13
N ASP A 347 -6.56 -24.83 -9.50
CA ASP A 347 -6.57 -24.40 -10.90
C ASP A 347 -5.77 -23.13 -11.17
N PHE A 348 -5.61 -22.82 -12.46
CA PHE A 348 -5.24 -21.48 -12.92
C PHE A 348 -6.04 -21.07 -14.16
N ARG A 349 -6.26 -19.77 -14.36
CA ARG A 349 -6.92 -19.18 -15.53
C ARG A 349 -6.04 -18.13 -16.16
N ILE A 350 -6.21 -17.95 -17.46
CA ILE A 350 -5.51 -16.95 -18.26
C ILE A 350 -6.57 -16.12 -18.96
N GLU A 351 -6.51 -14.82 -18.70
CA GLU A 351 -7.54 -13.85 -19.10
C GLU A 351 -6.82 -12.62 -19.69
N GLU A 352 -7.44 -11.91 -20.64
CA GLU A 352 -6.94 -10.61 -21.06
C GLU A 352 -7.14 -9.60 -19.91
N LEU A 353 -6.23 -8.64 -19.75
CA LEU A 353 -6.39 -7.58 -18.75
C LEU A 353 -7.66 -6.77 -19.05
N GLN A 354 -8.39 -6.40 -17.99
CA GLN A 354 -9.61 -5.60 -18.07
C GLN A 354 -9.44 -4.26 -17.37
N GLU A 355 -10.28 -3.29 -17.74
CA GLU A 355 -10.38 -1.99 -17.07
C GLU A 355 -11.16 -2.12 -15.74
N ASP A 356 -10.52 -1.80 -14.61
CA ASP A 356 -11.18 -1.84 -13.30
C ASP A 356 -12.16 -0.68 -13.07
N ILE A 357 -11.79 0.53 -13.48
CA ILE A 357 -12.59 1.76 -13.35
C ILE A 357 -12.94 2.25 -14.75
N LYS A 358 -14.22 2.22 -15.13
CA LYS A 358 -14.69 2.52 -16.50
C LYS A 358 -14.74 4.03 -16.78
N TRP A 359 -13.57 4.67 -16.75
CA TRP A 359 -13.42 6.12 -16.88
C TRP A 359 -14.09 6.67 -18.14
N ALA A 360 -14.93 7.69 -17.95
CA ALA A 360 -15.75 8.29 -19.00
C ALA A 360 -14.98 9.00 -20.13
N ARG A 361 -13.68 9.30 -19.94
CA ARG A 361 -12.80 9.91 -20.96
C ARG A 361 -13.35 11.22 -21.56
N SER A 362 -14.10 12.00 -20.79
CA SER A 362 -14.87 13.14 -21.31
C SER A 362 -14.04 14.36 -21.70
N ARG A 363 -12.87 14.59 -21.10
CA ARG A 363 -12.06 15.82 -21.32
C ARG A 363 -10.91 15.62 -22.31
N TRP A 364 -10.10 16.66 -22.53
CA TRP A 364 -8.74 16.47 -23.03
C TRP A 364 -7.90 15.77 -21.94
N ALA A 365 -7.11 14.78 -22.37
CA ALA A 365 -6.18 14.03 -21.53
C ALA A 365 -4.95 13.66 -22.38
N LEU A 366 -3.76 13.49 -21.76
CA LEU A 366 -2.57 13.09 -22.52
C LEU A 366 -2.65 11.63 -22.99
N ASN A 367 -3.18 10.75 -22.14
CA ASN A 367 -3.49 9.36 -22.47
C ASN A 367 -5.00 9.11 -22.36
N LYS A 368 -5.58 8.37 -23.30
CA LYS A 368 -6.96 7.87 -23.23
C LYS A 368 -7.08 6.36 -23.42
N GLU A 369 -5.98 5.68 -23.69
CA GLU A 369 -5.98 4.25 -23.97
C GLU A 369 -6.44 3.44 -22.74
N VAL A 370 -6.97 2.24 -23.00
CA VAL A 370 -7.26 1.25 -21.95
C VAL A 370 -5.96 0.49 -21.68
N PRO A 371 -5.53 0.28 -20.41
CA PRO A 371 -4.39 -0.57 -20.12
C PRO A 371 -4.61 -1.99 -20.67
N THR A 372 -3.60 -2.53 -21.33
CA THR A 372 -3.61 -3.87 -21.93
C THR A 372 -2.55 -4.75 -21.29
N GLY A 373 -2.70 -6.07 -21.38
CA GLY A 373 -1.84 -7.03 -20.68
C GLY A 373 -2.52 -8.39 -20.49
N LYS A 374 -1.98 -9.21 -19.58
CA LYS A 374 -2.55 -10.52 -19.21
C LYS A 374 -2.84 -10.60 -17.72
N ARG A 375 -3.95 -11.24 -17.34
CA ARG A 375 -4.23 -11.71 -15.99
C ARG A 375 -3.97 -13.22 -15.90
N LEU A 376 -3.14 -13.61 -14.95
CA LEU A 376 -2.97 -14.99 -14.49
C LEU A 376 -3.67 -15.13 -13.14
N THR A 377 -4.81 -15.81 -13.10
CA THR A 377 -5.53 -16.10 -11.84
C THR A 377 -5.17 -17.50 -11.38
N PHE A 378 -4.67 -17.66 -10.15
CA PHE A 378 -4.57 -18.97 -9.49
C PHE A 378 -5.74 -19.16 -8.54
N VAL A 379 -6.31 -20.37 -8.50
CA VAL A 379 -7.42 -20.75 -7.61
C VAL A 379 -6.89 -21.72 -6.57
N LEU A 380 -7.02 -21.36 -5.29
CA LEU A 380 -6.59 -22.15 -4.15
C LEU A 380 -7.80 -22.49 -3.26
N LYS A 381 -7.79 -23.65 -2.61
CA LYS A 381 -8.84 -24.11 -1.69
C LYS A 381 -8.30 -24.40 -0.30
N GLY A 382 -9.14 -24.09 0.69
CA GLY A 382 -8.93 -24.49 2.06
C GLY A 382 -9.25 -25.98 2.27
N GLU A 383 -8.68 -26.54 3.33
CA GLU A 383 -8.94 -27.92 3.77
C GLU A 383 -9.35 -27.92 5.25
N LYS A 384 -10.09 -28.96 5.67
CA LYS A 384 -10.48 -29.21 7.07
C LYS A 384 -11.28 -28.03 7.62
N GLU A 385 -10.66 -27.20 8.47
CA GLU A 385 -11.28 -26.03 9.10
C GLU A 385 -11.60 -24.92 8.09
N THR A 386 -10.91 -24.87 6.95
CA THR A 386 -11.17 -23.93 5.85
C THR A 386 -11.87 -24.58 4.65
N GLU A 387 -12.41 -25.79 4.79
CA GLU A 387 -13.14 -26.46 3.72
C GLU A 387 -14.39 -25.64 3.31
N GLY A 388 -14.50 -25.35 2.00
CA GLY A 388 -15.51 -24.45 1.45
C GLY A 388 -15.04 -23.01 1.25
N VAL A 389 -13.93 -22.59 1.87
CA VAL A 389 -13.27 -21.32 1.54
C VAL A 389 -12.42 -21.50 0.27
N THR A 390 -12.59 -20.59 -0.69
CA THR A 390 -11.80 -20.56 -1.93
C THR A 390 -11.14 -19.19 -2.07
N VAL A 391 -9.87 -19.16 -2.43
CA VAL A 391 -9.08 -17.94 -2.61
C VAL A 391 -8.60 -17.88 -4.05
N GLU A 392 -8.85 -16.75 -4.72
CA GLU A 392 -8.29 -16.46 -6.03
C GLU A 392 -7.19 -15.41 -5.89
N LEU A 393 -6.01 -15.70 -6.43
CA LEU A 393 -4.88 -14.77 -6.51
C LEU A 393 -4.69 -14.35 -7.95
N HIS A 394 -4.92 -13.06 -8.23
CA HIS A 394 -4.81 -12.48 -9.57
C HIS A 394 -3.46 -11.78 -9.73
N TYR A 395 -2.71 -12.15 -10.76
CA TYR A 395 -1.45 -11.53 -11.15
C TYR A 395 -1.64 -10.90 -12.53
N ASP A 396 -1.77 -9.58 -12.56
CA ASP A 396 -1.82 -8.79 -13.78
C ASP A 396 -0.39 -8.45 -14.20
N LEU A 397 -0.08 -8.61 -15.49
CA LEU A 397 1.12 -8.06 -16.09
C LEU A 397 0.74 -7.18 -17.27
N TYR A 398 1.13 -5.91 -17.17
CA TYR A 398 0.81 -4.90 -18.16
C TYR A 398 1.72 -5.03 -19.40
N ASP A 399 1.14 -4.74 -20.55
CA ASP A 399 1.89 -4.35 -21.74
C ASP A 399 2.59 -3.01 -21.47
N HIS A 400 3.65 -2.71 -22.22
CA HIS A 400 4.25 -1.37 -22.33
C HIS A 400 4.98 -0.79 -21.10
N ILE A 401 4.76 -1.32 -19.89
CA ILE A 401 5.43 -0.90 -18.62
C ILE A 401 5.95 -2.11 -17.82
N PRO A 402 7.02 -1.99 -17.00
CA PRO A 402 7.63 -3.12 -16.29
C PRO A 402 6.91 -3.45 -14.97
N VAL A 403 5.58 -3.53 -15.01
CA VAL A 403 4.71 -3.58 -13.81
C VAL A 403 3.96 -4.90 -13.72
N ILE A 404 4.11 -5.59 -12.61
CA ILE A 404 3.20 -6.66 -12.15
C ILE A 404 2.23 -6.02 -11.15
N ARG A 405 1.00 -6.50 -11.07
CA ARG A 405 0.07 -6.17 -10.00
C ARG A 405 -0.55 -7.44 -9.43
N LYS A 406 -0.63 -7.54 -8.10
CA LYS A 406 -1.29 -8.63 -7.38
C LYS A 406 -2.54 -8.13 -6.67
N SER A 407 -3.58 -8.96 -6.65
CA SER A 407 -4.76 -8.79 -5.79
C SER A 407 -5.36 -10.15 -5.42
N MET A 408 -6.17 -10.19 -4.38
CA MET A 408 -6.78 -11.40 -3.84
C MET A 408 -8.30 -11.24 -3.75
N GLU A 409 -9.02 -12.32 -4.07
CA GLU A 409 -10.45 -12.48 -3.79
C GLU A 409 -10.67 -13.71 -2.92
N VAL A 410 -11.54 -13.63 -1.91
CA VAL A 410 -11.89 -14.74 -1.01
C VAL A 410 -13.39 -14.99 -1.11
N THR A 411 -13.79 -16.19 -1.53
CA THR A 411 -15.20 -16.63 -1.60
C THR A 411 -15.51 -17.59 -0.46
N ASN A 412 -16.52 -17.27 0.35
CA ASN A 412 -17.04 -18.15 1.40
C ASN A 412 -18.19 -19.02 0.85
N ASN A 413 -17.94 -20.31 0.59
CA ASN A 413 -18.98 -21.26 0.18
C ASN A 413 -19.50 -22.12 1.35
N THR A 414 -19.16 -21.79 2.59
CA THR A 414 -19.68 -22.45 3.78
C THR A 414 -21.11 -21.94 4.09
N PRO A 415 -21.92 -22.65 4.90
CA PRO A 415 -23.26 -22.19 5.28
C PRO A 415 -23.28 -21.15 6.41
N GLN A 416 -22.13 -20.67 6.88
CA GLN A 416 -22.00 -19.69 7.96
C GLN A 416 -21.16 -18.49 7.49
N SER A 417 -21.22 -17.37 8.22
CA SER A 417 -20.23 -16.30 8.05
C SER A 417 -18.88 -16.73 8.63
N ILE A 418 -17.79 -16.23 8.04
CA ILE A 418 -16.43 -16.31 8.59
C ILE A 418 -15.90 -14.89 8.76
N ASP A 419 -15.13 -14.61 9.81
CA ASP A 419 -14.43 -13.33 9.95
C ASP A 419 -13.03 -13.43 9.30
N ILE A 420 -12.68 -12.45 8.45
CA ILE A 420 -11.31 -12.28 7.92
C ILE A 420 -10.64 -11.21 8.78
N ASP A 421 -9.96 -11.63 9.85
CA ASP A 421 -9.35 -10.73 10.83
C ASP A 421 -8.28 -9.83 10.19
N ALA A 422 -7.40 -10.46 9.40
CA ALA A 422 -6.19 -9.87 8.81
C ALA A 422 -5.82 -10.60 7.51
N PHE A 423 -5.03 -9.94 6.64
CA PHE A 423 -4.39 -10.60 5.51
C PHE A 423 -2.99 -10.04 5.21
N GLN A 424 -2.23 -10.82 4.45
CA GLN A 424 -0.94 -10.44 3.90
C GLN A 424 -0.97 -10.79 2.41
N LEU A 425 -0.81 -9.79 1.54
CA LEU A 425 -0.91 -9.92 0.09
C LEU A 425 0.43 -10.27 -0.56
N GLU A 426 1.55 -9.84 0.05
CA GLU A 426 2.88 -10.30 -0.31
C GLU A 426 3.78 -10.64 0.88
N TYR A 427 4.70 -11.57 0.64
CA TYR A 427 5.75 -11.99 1.58
C TYR A 427 7.02 -12.48 0.84
N LEU A 428 7.69 -11.59 0.11
CA LEU A 428 8.75 -11.96 -0.83
C LEU A 428 10.17 -11.78 -0.25
N ALA A 429 11.00 -12.82 -0.34
CA ALA A 429 12.37 -12.81 0.17
C ALA A 429 13.39 -12.33 -0.88
N PHE A 430 13.62 -11.02 -0.91
CA PHE A 430 14.53 -10.36 -1.85
C PHE A 430 16.00 -10.55 -1.47
N ALA A 431 16.87 -10.56 -2.48
CA ALA A 431 18.32 -10.44 -2.30
C ALA A 431 18.69 -9.10 -1.63
N GLU A 432 19.64 -9.12 -0.68
CA GLU A 432 20.10 -7.89 -0.02
C GLU A 432 21.02 -7.07 -0.95
N PRO A 433 20.71 -5.79 -1.24
CA PRO A 433 21.49 -4.97 -2.19
C PRO A 433 22.83 -4.50 -1.61
N GLU A 434 22.99 -4.57 -0.28
CA GLU A 434 24.25 -4.44 0.44
C GLU A 434 24.19 -5.33 1.69
N SER A 435 25.36 -5.71 2.23
CA SER A 435 25.46 -6.63 3.36
C SER A 435 26.26 -6.00 4.52
N PRO A 436 25.63 -5.21 5.42
CA PRO A 436 26.32 -4.55 6.52
C PRO A 436 26.42 -5.46 7.74
N GLY A 437 27.63 -5.65 8.27
CA GLY A 437 27.88 -6.52 9.44
C GLY A 437 27.21 -6.05 10.75
N GLY A 438 26.71 -4.82 10.77
CA GLY A 438 26.00 -4.21 11.89
C GLY A 438 25.74 -2.73 11.60
N GLY A 439 24.97 -2.07 12.47
CA GLY A 439 24.55 -0.69 12.28
C GLY A 439 23.06 -0.53 12.58
N ASP A 440 22.46 0.50 11.99
CA ASP A 440 21.04 0.81 12.08
C ASP A 440 20.33 0.34 10.79
N PRO A 441 19.49 -0.72 10.83
CA PRO A 441 18.85 -1.27 9.65
C PRO A 441 17.98 -0.28 8.88
N SER A 442 17.45 0.76 9.53
CA SER A 442 16.63 1.80 8.87
C SER A 442 17.42 2.67 7.88
N LYS A 443 18.75 2.51 7.85
CA LYS A 443 19.67 3.22 6.94
C LYS A 443 20.26 2.32 5.85
N PHE A 444 19.93 1.03 5.83
CA PHE A 444 20.42 0.10 4.81
C PHE A 444 19.68 0.34 3.49
N ARG A 445 20.34 0.06 2.36
CA ARG A 445 19.67 0.04 1.05
C ARG A 445 18.57 -1.02 1.02
N LEU A 446 17.41 -0.64 0.50
CA LEU A 446 16.33 -1.55 0.14
C LEU A 446 16.49 -2.00 -1.33
N PRO A 447 15.94 -3.17 -1.73
CA PRO A 447 16.00 -3.66 -3.11
C PRO A 447 15.47 -2.64 -4.14
N ASN A 448 15.96 -2.70 -5.38
CA ASN A 448 15.73 -1.66 -6.38
C ASN A 448 14.37 -1.77 -7.10
N ILE A 449 13.29 -1.66 -6.33
CA ILE A 449 11.90 -1.82 -6.78
C ILE A 449 11.04 -0.65 -6.30
N HIS A 450 10.00 -0.30 -7.06
CA HIS A 450 8.87 0.50 -6.58
C HIS A 450 7.72 -0.42 -6.21
N VAL A 451 7.14 -0.21 -5.03
CA VAL A 451 5.96 -0.90 -4.53
C VAL A 451 4.91 0.15 -4.20
N GLU A 452 3.68 -0.03 -4.66
CA GLU A 452 2.58 0.91 -4.42
C GLU A 452 1.26 0.14 -4.28
N SER A 453 0.46 0.46 -3.28
CA SER A 453 -0.88 -0.14 -3.12
C SER A 453 -1.98 0.82 -3.53
N ASP A 454 -3.15 0.29 -3.90
CA ASP A 454 -4.36 1.11 -4.02
C ASP A 454 -5.06 1.38 -2.67
N TYR A 455 -4.32 1.33 -1.55
CA TYR A 455 -4.80 1.54 -0.16
C TYR A 455 -3.98 2.61 0.60
N ALA A 456 -4.02 3.86 0.09
CA ALA A 456 -3.32 5.01 0.65
C ALA A 456 -4.16 5.81 1.69
N CYS A 457 -3.55 6.13 2.83
CA CYS A 457 -4.16 6.79 3.98
C CYS A 457 -3.12 7.67 4.73
N GLY A 458 -2.87 8.91 4.27
CA GLY A 458 -1.87 9.78 4.91
C GLY A 458 -2.26 11.25 5.09
N GLY A 459 -3.17 11.79 4.30
CA GLY A 459 -3.42 13.22 4.24
C GLY A 459 -2.17 14.03 3.88
N GLU A 460 -1.36 13.52 2.96
CA GLU A 460 -0.15 14.14 2.45
C GLU A 460 -0.12 14.07 0.91
N PHE A 461 0.56 15.02 0.28
CA PHE A 461 0.54 15.19 -1.17
C PHE A 461 1.47 14.22 -1.93
N THR A 462 1.97 13.16 -1.28
CA THR A 462 2.97 12.24 -1.82
C THR A 462 2.72 10.81 -1.40
N GLU A 463 2.56 9.92 -2.39
CA GLU A 463 2.40 8.46 -2.27
C GLU A 463 3.13 7.85 -1.06
N ARG A 464 4.44 8.04 -0.94
CA ARG A 464 5.27 7.44 0.12
C ARG A 464 4.89 7.83 1.56
N GLU A 465 4.36 9.03 1.77
CA GLU A 465 3.90 9.49 3.10
C GLU A 465 2.43 9.08 3.36
N THR A 466 1.77 8.48 2.36
CA THR A 466 0.38 8.02 2.39
C THR A 466 0.24 6.51 2.38
N ASP A 467 1.24 5.75 1.94
CA ASP A 467 1.19 4.30 2.05
C ASP A 467 1.21 3.83 3.51
N ILE A 468 0.44 2.77 3.76
CA ILE A 468 0.31 2.10 5.05
C ILE A 468 0.41 0.57 4.91
N THR A 469 1.01 0.09 3.81
CA THR A 469 1.01 -1.33 3.42
C THR A 469 2.41 -1.93 3.21
N GLU A 470 3.37 -1.19 2.63
CA GLU A 470 4.74 -1.63 2.36
C GLU A 470 5.54 -1.73 3.67
N LYS A 471 6.10 -2.91 3.93
CA LYS A 471 6.93 -3.18 5.11
C LYS A 471 8.15 -3.98 4.70
N TRP A 472 9.34 -3.38 4.81
CA TRP A 472 10.59 -4.10 4.63
C TRP A 472 11.07 -4.65 5.99
N VAL A 473 10.95 -5.96 6.17
CA VAL A 473 11.18 -6.64 7.44
C VAL A 473 12.35 -7.63 7.37
N ALA A 474 12.85 -8.04 8.53
CA ALA A 474 13.91 -9.04 8.63
C ALA A 474 13.43 -10.45 8.23
N ASP A 475 14.37 -11.31 7.84
CA ASP A 475 14.14 -12.73 7.58
C ASP A 475 14.79 -13.58 8.69
N PRO A 476 14.04 -14.06 9.70
CA PRO A 476 14.58 -14.89 10.78
C PRO A 476 15.10 -16.26 10.31
N GLU A 477 14.67 -16.75 9.13
CA GLU A 477 15.18 -17.98 8.54
C GLU A 477 16.50 -17.74 7.76
N TYR A 478 16.90 -16.49 7.49
CA TYR A 478 18.14 -16.12 6.78
C TYR A 478 19.33 -15.97 7.75
N THR A 479 19.75 -17.09 8.35
CA THR A 479 20.85 -17.14 9.34
C THR A 479 22.25 -16.93 8.75
N SER A 480 22.40 -17.00 7.43
CA SER A 480 23.66 -16.82 6.69
C SER A 480 23.98 -15.36 6.32
N GLN A 481 23.10 -14.39 6.66
CA GLN A 481 23.34 -12.97 6.43
C GLN A 481 24.54 -12.45 7.25
N ARG A 482 25.24 -11.43 6.75
CA ARG A 482 26.41 -10.86 7.44
C ARG A 482 26.05 -10.03 8.67
N ASN A 483 24.80 -9.54 8.75
CA ASN A 483 24.32 -8.74 9.86
C ASN A 483 24.20 -9.61 11.12
N TYR A 484 25.12 -9.48 12.08
CA TYR A 484 25.14 -10.38 13.25
C TYR A 484 23.84 -10.43 14.08
N PRO A 485 23.05 -9.33 14.21
CA PRO A 485 21.71 -9.36 14.82
C PRO A 485 20.61 -10.06 14.01
N LEU A 486 20.88 -10.49 12.77
CA LEU A 486 19.92 -11.02 11.79
C LEU A 486 18.80 -10.03 11.38
N LEU A 487 19.12 -8.73 11.29
CA LEU A 487 18.16 -7.64 11.08
C LEU A 487 18.22 -6.96 9.69
N THR A 488 18.82 -7.55 8.65
CA THR A 488 18.74 -6.96 7.30
C THR A 488 17.27 -6.90 6.82
N PRO A 489 16.72 -5.74 6.43
CA PRO A 489 15.36 -5.62 5.92
C PRO A 489 15.32 -6.12 4.47
N CYS A 490 14.96 -7.40 4.29
CA CYS A 490 15.05 -8.12 3.01
C CYS A 490 13.88 -9.07 2.74
N ILE A 491 12.80 -8.97 3.54
CA ILE A 491 11.47 -9.45 3.16
C ILE A 491 10.61 -8.23 2.80
N LEU A 492 9.94 -8.28 1.66
CA LEU A 492 8.82 -7.41 1.35
C LEU A 492 7.54 -8.04 1.91
N ASP A 493 7.01 -7.46 2.97
CA ASP A 493 5.68 -7.73 3.53
C ASP A 493 4.73 -6.63 3.04
N VAL A 494 3.63 -7.02 2.37
CA VAL A 494 2.57 -6.07 1.99
C VAL A 494 1.26 -6.51 2.63
N SER A 495 0.84 -5.77 3.65
CA SER A 495 -0.31 -6.10 4.50
C SER A 495 -0.89 -4.85 5.14
N PRO A 496 -2.20 -4.77 5.45
CA PRO A 496 -2.76 -3.65 6.21
C PRO A 496 -2.00 -3.39 7.52
N LYS A 497 -2.00 -2.15 7.98
CA LYS A 497 -1.52 -1.80 9.34
C LYS A 497 -2.57 -2.10 10.42
N LEU A 498 -3.84 -2.15 10.02
CA LEU A 498 -5.01 -2.39 10.87
C LEU A 498 -6.08 -3.08 10.00
N GLY A 499 -6.81 -4.05 10.58
CA GLY A 499 -7.90 -4.74 9.90
C GLY A 499 -7.48 -5.79 8.84
N PRO A 500 -8.42 -6.23 7.99
CA PRO A 500 -9.70 -5.59 7.71
C PRO A 500 -10.83 -5.92 8.71
N ASP A 501 -10.66 -6.93 9.58
CA ASP A 501 -11.71 -7.46 10.48
C ASP A 501 -13.08 -7.61 9.78
N TYR A 502 -13.08 -8.25 8.60
CA TYR A 502 -14.23 -8.25 7.69
C TYR A 502 -15.09 -9.52 7.83
N THR A 503 -16.34 -9.37 8.26
CA THR A 503 -17.31 -10.47 8.37
C THR A 503 -17.84 -10.89 7.00
N LEU A 504 -17.26 -11.95 6.43
CA LEU A 504 -17.61 -12.49 5.12
C LEU A 504 -18.78 -13.49 5.21
N ALA A 505 -19.99 -13.02 4.91
CA ALA A 505 -21.21 -13.84 4.92
C ALA A 505 -21.21 -14.99 3.90
N ALA A 506 -22.02 -16.02 4.18
CA ALA A 506 -22.19 -17.19 3.31
C ALA A 506 -22.56 -16.80 1.86
N GLY A 507 -21.84 -17.36 0.89
CA GLY A 507 -22.01 -17.09 -0.55
C GLY A 507 -21.48 -15.73 -1.03
N GLN A 508 -20.86 -14.92 -0.15
CA GLN A 508 -20.29 -13.62 -0.51
C GLN A 508 -18.79 -13.71 -0.85
N LYS A 509 -18.26 -12.58 -1.34
CA LYS A 509 -16.87 -12.38 -1.72
C LYS A 509 -16.24 -11.20 -0.99
N PHE A 510 -15.04 -11.39 -0.46
CA PHE A 510 -14.14 -10.32 -0.03
C PHE A 510 -13.10 -10.07 -1.13
N LYS A 511 -12.66 -8.82 -1.31
CA LYS A 511 -11.56 -8.45 -2.21
C LYS A 511 -10.53 -7.62 -1.44
N SER A 512 -9.25 -7.91 -1.62
CA SER A 512 -8.17 -7.09 -1.07
C SER A 512 -7.97 -5.79 -1.85
N PHE A 513 -7.12 -4.91 -1.31
CA PHE A 513 -6.44 -3.91 -2.15
C PHE A 513 -5.56 -4.58 -3.21
N SER A 514 -5.16 -3.83 -4.23
CA SER A 514 -4.08 -4.23 -5.16
C SER A 514 -2.73 -3.73 -4.66
N VAL A 515 -1.67 -4.48 -4.96
CA VAL A 515 -0.28 -3.98 -4.93
C VAL A 515 0.33 -4.02 -6.33
N TYR A 516 1.12 -3.01 -6.68
CA TYR A 516 1.85 -2.87 -7.93
C TYR A 516 3.35 -3.00 -7.66
N GLU A 517 4.02 -3.91 -8.36
CA GLU A 517 5.44 -4.25 -8.26
C GLU A 517 6.15 -3.79 -9.54
N MET A 518 7.13 -2.88 -9.43
CA MET A 518 7.85 -2.34 -10.59
C MET A 518 9.36 -2.24 -10.34
N PRO A 519 10.15 -3.25 -10.77
CA PRO A 519 11.62 -3.18 -10.70
C PRO A 519 12.19 -2.00 -11.49
N PHE A 520 13.17 -1.30 -10.92
CA PHE A 520 13.90 -0.24 -11.62
C PHE A 520 15.12 -0.82 -12.36
N ASP A 521 15.52 -0.20 -13.48
CA ASP A 521 16.72 -0.58 -14.25
C ASP A 521 17.97 0.27 -13.95
N SER A 522 17.84 1.21 -13.02
CA SER A 522 18.86 2.20 -12.67
C SER A 522 18.69 2.68 -11.23
N ASP A 523 19.68 3.39 -10.71
CA ASP A 523 19.63 4.15 -9.45
C ASP A 523 19.40 5.66 -9.69
N ASP A 524 19.34 6.11 -10.96
CA ASP A 524 19.16 7.52 -11.30
C ASP A 524 17.78 8.08 -10.90
N ARG A 525 17.77 9.29 -10.30
CA ARG A 525 16.57 9.92 -9.75
C ARG A 525 15.57 10.32 -10.84
N GLU A 526 16.03 10.85 -11.97
CA GLU A 526 15.14 11.24 -13.07
C GLU A 526 14.52 9.99 -13.70
N ARG A 527 15.32 8.95 -13.95
CA ARG A 527 14.83 7.69 -14.51
C ARG A 527 13.85 6.96 -13.57
N LYS A 528 14.13 6.88 -12.27
CA LYS A 528 13.17 6.37 -11.26
C LYS A 528 11.87 7.21 -11.25
N GLY A 529 11.99 8.52 -11.41
CA GLY A 529 10.86 9.44 -11.56
C GLY A 529 10.00 9.17 -12.80
N LEU A 530 10.64 8.98 -13.96
CA LEU A 530 9.99 8.61 -15.23
C LEU A 530 9.27 7.26 -15.13
N PHE A 531 9.87 6.27 -14.44
CA PHE A 531 9.22 4.98 -14.17
C PHE A 531 7.90 5.16 -13.41
N LYS A 532 7.89 5.88 -12.28
CA LYS A 532 6.67 6.14 -11.49
C LYS A 532 5.62 6.92 -12.29
N ARG A 533 6.03 7.99 -12.99
CA ARG A 533 5.14 8.72 -13.89
C ARG A 533 4.50 7.80 -14.94
N ARG A 534 5.26 6.86 -15.52
CA ARG A 534 4.79 5.94 -16.56
C ARG A 534 3.90 4.81 -16.05
N LEU A 535 4.07 4.38 -14.79
CA LEU A 535 3.06 3.59 -14.07
C LEU A 535 1.73 4.35 -14.07
N HIS A 536 1.66 5.55 -13.48
CA HIS A 536 0.42 6.32 -13.36
C HIS A 536 -0.20 6.72 -14.71
N TYR A 537 0.60 7.11 -15.71
CA TYR A 537 0.14 7.37 -17.09
C TYR A 537 -0.65 6.19 -17.68
N THR A 538 -0.41 4.96 -17.22
CA THR A 538 -0.95 3.71 -17.79
C THR A 538 -2.04 3.08 -16.92
N VAL A 539 -1.86 3.02 -15.60
CA VAL A 539 -2.81 2.36 -14.68
C VAL A 539 -3.87 3.31 -14.13
N ALA A 540 -3.60 4.62 -14.13
CA ALA A 540 -4.54 5.68 -13.71
C ALA A 540 -4.64 6.80 -14.78
N PRO A 541 -4.99 6.48 -16.04
CA PRO A 541 -4.88 7.42 -17.17
C PRO A 541 -5.80 8.65 -17.05
N TRP A 542 -6.81 8.61 -16.18
CA TRP A 542 -7.62 9.78 -15.80
C TRP A 542 -6.79 10.89 -15.13
N ALA A 543 -5.71 10.57 -14.41
CA ALA A 543 -4.76 11.55 -13.86
C ALA A 543 -3.89 12.26 -14.94
N THR A 544 -4.23 12.02 -16.22
CA THR A 544 -3.69 12.74 -17.38
C THR A 544 -4.68 13.74 -17.97
N GLU A 545 -5.92 13.82 -17.45
CA GLU A 545 -6.79 14.98 -17.66
C GLU A 545 -6.15 16.22 -17.03
N ASN A 546 -6.05 17.30 -17.78
CA ASN A 546 -5.45 18.55 -17.28
C ASN A 546 -6.22 19.78 -17.79
N PRO A 547 -7.50 19.94 -17.37
CA PRO A 547 -8.34 21.07 -17.76
C PRO A 547 -7.80 22.39 -17.22
N ILE A 548 -8.05 23.48 -17.94
CA ILE A 548 -7.63 24.83 -17.52
C ILE A 548 -8.72 25.43 -16.63
N PHE A 549 -8.47 25.51 -15.32
CA PHE A 549 -9.48 25.91 -14.33
C PHE A 549 -9.15 27.20 -13.57
N MET A 550 -10.20 27.88 -13.09
CA MET A 550 -10.12 28.99 -12.13
C MET A 550 -10.87 28.66 -10.83
N HIS A 551 -10.50 29.29 -9.72
CA HIS A 551 -11.16 29.14 -8.42
C HIS A 551 -11.93 30.41 -8.09
N LEU A 552 -13.25 30.32 -8.09
CA LEU A 552 -14.13 31.45 -7.80
C LEU A 552 -14.42 31.56 -6.30
N THR A 553 -14.17 32.74 -5.73
CA THR A 553 -14.38 33.00 -4.28
C THR A 553 -15.80 33.47 -3.94
N SER A 554 -16.79 33.19 -4.77
CA SER A 554 -18.19 33.62 -4.58
C SER A 554 -19.17 32.57 -5.10
N SER A 555 -20.31 32.45 -4.41
CA SER A 555 -21.47 31.64 -4.82
C SER A 555 -22.63 32.47 -5.38
N ASP A 556 -22.40 33.76 -5.64
CA ASP A 556 -23.36 34.67 -6.27
C ASP A 556 -23.61 34.32 -7.76
N PRO A 557 -24.88 34.23 -8.23
CA PRO A 557 -25.19 33.83 -9.60
C PRO A 557 -24.60 34.74 -10.69
N ASP A 558 -24.52 36.05 -10.50
CA ASP A 558 -24.07 36.99 -11.53
C ASP A 558 -22.54 37.09 -11.55
N VAL A 559 -21.89 36.94 -10.40
CA VAL A 559 -20.44 36.73 -10.32
C VAL A 559 -20.05 35.40 -10.99
N ILE A 560 -20.80 34.32 -10.77
CA ILE A 560 -20.58 33.04 -11.46
C ILE A 560 -20.76 33.17 -12.98
N ARG A 561 -21.82 33.83 -13.46
CA ARG A 561 -22.01 34.09 -14.91
C ARG A 561 -20.87 34.91 -15.49
N THR A 562 -20.41 35.93 -14.77
CA THR A 562 -19.24 36.74 -15.17
C THR A 562 -17.98 35.88 -15.30
N ALA A 563 -17.69 35.02 -14.31
CA ALA A 563 -16.54 34.11 -14.33
C ALA A 563 -16.60 33.10 -15.48
N ILE A 564 -17.78 32.53 -15.77
CA ILE A 564 -18.04 31.65 -16.92
C ILE A 564 -17.75 32.37 -18.24
N ASP A 565 -18.25 33.60 -18.40
CA ASP A 565 -18.06 34.38 -19.62
C ASP A 565 -16.61 34.76 -19.83
N GLN A 566 -15.90 35.15 -18.77
CA GLN A 566 -14.46 35.37 -18.84
C GLN A 566 -13.70 34.09 -19.23
N CYS A 567 -14.05 32.93 -18.64
CA CYS A 567 -13.42 31.66 -18.99
C CYS A 567 -13.60 31.33 -20.48
N ALA A 568 -14.84 31.42 -20.98
CA ALA A 568 -15.16 31.17 -22.38
C ALA A 568 -14.45 32.16 -23.33
N THR A 569 -14.26 33.41 -22.93
CA THR A 569 -13.55 34.43 -23.71
C THR A 569 -12.04 34.16 -23.80
N VAL A 570 -11.36 33.82 -22.71
CA VAL A 570 -9.90 33.59 -22.70
C VAL A 570 -9.50 32.14 -23.01
N GLY A 571 -10.46 31.21 -23.03
CA GLY A 571 -10.25 29.79 -23.30
C GLY A 571 -9.94 28.93 -22.08
N TYR A 572 -10.26 29.38 -20.86
CA TYR A 572 -10.35 28.47 -19.71
C TYR A 572 -11.53 27.51 -19.93
N GLU A 573 -11.44 26.33 -19.30
CA GLU A 573 -12.30 25.18 -19.59
C GLU A 573 -13.21 24.84 -18.39
N MET A 574 -12.93 25.38 -17.21
CA MET A 574 -13.64 25.04 -15.97
C MET A 574 -13.62 26.18 -14.94
N VAL A 575 -14.73 26.35 -14.22
CA VAL A 575 -14.84 27.18 -13.01
C VAL A 575 -15.10 26.26 -11.81
N ILE A 576 -14.26 26.37 -10.78
CA ILE A 576 -14.45 25.68 -9.50
C ILE A 576 -14.94 26.71 -8.48
N ILE A 577 -16.16 26.54 -7.97
CA ILE A 577 -16.70 27.38 -6.89
C ILE A 577 -16.04 26.94 -5.58
N SER A 578 -15.04 27.70 -5.15
CA SER A 578 -14.00 27.25 -4.22
C SER A 578 -14.35 27.48 -2.75
N PHE A 579 -13.48 27.06 -1.83
CA PHE A 579 -13.64 27.24 -0.39
C PHE A 579 -13.87 28.72 -0.01
N GLY A 580 -14.72 28.95 0.98
CA GLY A 580 -15.12 30.29 1.44
C GLY A 580 -16.11 31.02 0.53
N SER A 581 -16.56 30.43 -0.59
CA SER A 581 -17.56 31.02 -1.49
C SER A 581 -19.00 31.06 -0.93
N GLY A 582 -19.29 30.26 0.10
CA GLY A 582 -20.65 30.06 0.63
C GLY A 582 -21.50 29.04 -0.14
N LEU A 583 -20.93 28.32 -1.12
CA LEU A 583 -21.61 27.16 -1.71
C LEU A 583 -21.71 26.03 -0.67
N ASN A 584 -22.88 25.38 -0.61
CA ASN A 584 -23.07 24.12 0.08
C ASN A 584 -23.52 23.04 -0.92
N ALA A 585 -22.79 21.92 -0.98
CA ALA A 585 -23.13 20.72 -1.75
C ALA A 585 -23.83 19.63 -0.90
N GLU A 586 -23.85 19.80 0.43
CA GLU A 586 -24.61 18.97 1.37
C GLU A 586 -26.10 19.41 1.42
N ASP A 587 -26.45 20.54 0.81
CA ASP A 587 -27.83 21.02 0.66
C ASP A 587 -28.43 20.51 -0.66
N ILE A 588 -29.25 19.47 -0.55
CA ILE A 588 -29.98 18.84 -1.66
C ILE A 588 -31.43 19.36 -1.82
N SER A 589 -31.74 20.55 -1.31
CA SER A 589 -33.05 21.19 -1.52
C SER A 589 -33.31 21.50 -3.01
N GLU A 590 -34.59 21.48 -3.40
CA GLU A 590 -35.00 21.80 -4.78
C GLU A 590 -34.53 23.19 -5.23
N GLU A 591 -34.51 24.17 -4.32
CA GLU A 591 -34.04 25.53 -4.58
C GLU A 591 -32.53 25.57 -4.86
N ASN A 592 -31.71 24.94 -4.01
CA ASN A 592 -30.26 24.93 -4.17
C ASN A 592 -29.84 24.14 -5.42
N ILE A 593 -30.49 23.00 -5.67
CA ILE A 593 -30.31 22.21 -6.90
C ILE A 593 -30.71 23.03 -8.14
N ALA A 594 -31.87 23.69 -8.14
CA ALA A 594 -32.32 24.51 -9.27
C ALA A 594 -31.39 25.71 -9.54
N LYS A 595 -30.93 26.38 -8.47
CA LYS A 595 -29.94 27.47 -8.55
C LYS A 595 -28.70 26.99 -9.31
N TYR A 596 -28.01 25.96 -8.82
CA TYR A 596 -26.76 25.52 -9.42
C TYR A 596 -26.95 24.84 -10.76
N LYS A 597 -28.02 24.06 -10.97
CA LYS A 597 -28.35 23.52 -12.30
C LYS A 597 -28.47 24.61 -13.35
N SER A 598 -29.11 25.75 -13.04
CA SER A 598 -29.24 26.88 -13.98
C SER A 598 -27.89 27.52 -14.36
N LEU A 599 -26.88 27.38 -13.49
CA LEU A 599 -25.52 27.88 -13.70
C LEU A 599 -24.65 26.85 -14.44
N VAL A 600 -24.80 25.55 -14.14
CA VAL A 600 -24.20 24.45 -14.90
C VAL A 600 -24.68 24.45 -16.35
N ASP A 601 -26.00 24.59 -16.57
CA ASP A 601 -26.57 24.61 -17.92
C ASP A 601 -26.12 25.87 -18.70
N TYR A 602 -25.92 27.01 -18.03
CA TYR A 602 -25.33 28.22 -18.61
C TYR A 602 -23.85 28.02 -18.99
N ALA A 603 -23.05 27.43 -18.09
CA ALA A 603 -21.64 27.10 -18.33
C ALA A 603 -21.48 26.15 -19.54
N ARG A 604 -22.31 25.09 -19.59
CA ARG A 604 -22.32 24.12 -20.69
C ARG A 604 -22.60 24.78 -22.03
N ASN A 605 -23.54 25.73 -22.08
CA ASN A 605 -23.84 26.51 -23.29
C ASN A 605 -22.71 27.45 -23.74
N LYS A 606 -21.72 27.72 -22.88
CA LYS A 606 -20.49 28.46 -23.19
C LYS A 606 -19.26 27.55 -23.38
N GLY A 607 -19.41 26.23 -23.27
CA GLY A 607 -18.31 25.27 -23.38
C GLY A 607 -17.39 25.20 -22.15
N VAL A 608 -17.89 25.66 -20.99
CA VAL A 608 -17.17 25.69 -19.71
C VAL A 608 -17.80 24.69 -18.74
N GLU A 609 -16.98 23.91 -18.03
CA GLU A 609 -17.45 23.05 -16.94
C GLU A 609 -17.58 23.82 -15.62
N LEU A 610 -18.54 23.42 -14.77
CA LEU A 610 -18.72 23.99 -13.44
C LEU A 610 -18.54 22.90 -12.38
N GLY A 611 -17.81 23.22 -11.32
CA GLY A 611 -17.57 22.35 -10.18
C GLY A 611 -17.64 23.08 -8.84
N CYS A 612 -17.55 22.33 -7.75
CA CYS A 612 -17.70 22.83 -6.39
C CYS A 612 -16.66 22.25 -5.42
N TYR A 613 -16.45 22.99 -4.34
CA TYR A 613 -15.70 22.57 -3.15
C TYR A 613 -16.61 21.95 -2.08
N SER A 614 -16.11 20.95 -1.35
CA SER A 614 -16.61 20.56 -0.04
C SER A 614 -15.47 20.18 0.90
N LEU A 615 -15.66 20.42 2.19
CA LEU A 615 -14.73 20.05 3.27
C LEU A 615 -15.35 18.89 4.05
N LEU A 616 -14.72 17.72 4.04
CA LEU A 616 -15.19 16.54 4.76
C LEU A 616 -14.73 16.56 6.22
N SER A 617 -13.41 16.42 6.43
CA SER A 617 -12.71 16.41 7.72
C SER A 617 -12.17 17.81 8.08
N SER A 618 -11.26 17.91 9.06
CA SER A 618 -10.74 19.17 9.63
C SER A 618 -11.84 20.06 10.26
N ARG A 619 -13.02 19.47 10.52
CA ARG A 619 -14.19 20.07 11.17
C ARG A 619 -14.78 19.10 12.19
N TRP A 620 -15.42 19.64 13.22
CA TRP A 620 -16.21 18.89 14.21
C TRP A 620 -17.66 18.85 13.73
N ILE A 621 -18.27 17.66 13.71
CA ILE A 621 -19.71 17.52 13.44
C ILE A 621 -20.48 17.40 14.76
N SER A 622 -20.20 16.36 15.54
CA SER A 622 -20.73 16.18 16.90
C SER A 622 -19.89 15.17 17.69
N ASP A 623 -20.09 15.07 19.00
CA ASP A 623 -19.38 14.09 19.85
C ASP A 623 -19.84 12.64 19.56
N GLU A 624 -20.99 12.47 18.89
CA GLU A 624 -21.60 11.20 18.47
C GLU A 624 -21.29 10.79 17.02
N VAL A 625 -20.67 11.69 16.22
CA VAL A 625 -20.33 11.47 14.80
C VAL A 625 -18.82 11.42 14.57
N ASP A 626 -18.05 12.24 15.30
CA ASP A 626 -16.60 12.31 15.14
C ASP A 626 -15.90 10.98 15.50
N VAL A 627 -14.77 10.69 14.86
CA VAL A 627 -13.99 9.48 15.15
C VAL A 627 -13.47 9.47 16.59
N ILE A 628 -13.63 8.32 17.26
CA ILE A 628 -13.22 8.13 18.65
C ILE A 628 -11.75 7.68 18.70
N ASN A 629 -10.91 8.44 19.40
CA ASN A 629 -9.49 8.16 19.50
C ASN A 629 -9.22 6.95 20.42
N PRO A 630 -8.56 5.88 19.93
CA PRO A 630 -8.30 4.68 20.74
C PRO A 630 -7.43 4.95 21.99
N LYS A 631 -6.70 6.07 22.03
CA LYS A 631 -5.86 6.44 23.20
C LYS A 631 -6.60 7.21 24.29
N THR A 632 -7.77 7.79 23.99
CA THR A 632 -8.50 8.65 24.94
C THR A 632 -9.95 8.21 25.19
N GLY A 633 -10.50 7.33 24.35
CA GLY A 633 -11.91 6.94 24.39
C GLY A 633 -12.88 8.07 24.04
N LYS A 634 -12.41 9.14 23.38
CA LYS A 634 -13.16 10.34 23.02
C LYS A 634 -12.70 10.89 21.67
N ARG A 635 -13.46 11.79 21.06
CA ARG A 635 -13.02 12.48 19.83
C ARG A 635 -11.75 13.32 20.03
N GLY A 636 -11.13 13.67 18.91
CA GLY A 636 -10.01 14.61 18.84
C GLY A 636 -8.62 13.96 18.97
N GLY A 637 -7.59 14.75 18.68
CA GLY A 637 -6.22 14.21 18.50
C GLY A 637 -6.04 13.45 17.18
N MET A 638 -6.92 13.73 16.21
CA MET A 638 -6.85 13.31 14.80
C MET A 638 -5.86 14.17 14.03
N ARG A 639 -5.41 13.73 12.85
CA ARG A 639 -4.32 14.38 12.10
C ARG A 639 -4.54 15.88 11.87
N PHE A 640 -5.78 16.27 11.59
CA PHE A 640 -6.22 17.66 11.42
C PHE A 640 -7.19 18.12 12.51
N GLY A 641 -7.02 17.61 13.73
CA GLY A 641 -7.72 18.04 14.94
C GLY A 641 -9.06 17.34 15.20
N SER A 642 -9.97 17.33 14.23
CA SER A 642 -11.28 16.65 14.29
C SER A 642 -11.67 16.12 12.91
N ALA A 643 -12.36 14.98 12.90
CA ALA A 643 -12.75 14.25 11.70
C ALA A 643 -14.07 13.52 11.96
N PRO A 644 -15.06 13.57 11.05
CA PRO A 644 -16.26 12.73 11.14
C PRO A 644 -15.90 11.27 10.83
N CYS A 645 -16.54 10.33 11.52
CA CYS A 645 -16.46 8.92 11.12
C CYS A 645 -17.25 8.72 9.83
N LEU A 646 -16.57 8.28 8.76
CA LEU A 646 -17.21 8.06 7.46
C LEU A 646 -18.20 6.87 7.49
N CYS A 647 -18.08 6.03 8.53
CA CYS A 647 -18.94 4.89 8.83
C CYS A 647 -19.99 5.19 9.93
N SER A 648 -20.22 6.46 10.26
CA SER A 648 -21.42 6.92 10.98
C SER A 648 -22.61 7.12 10.02
N ASP A 649 -23.82 7.26 10.56
CA ASP A 649 -25.01 7.61 9.77
C ASP A 649 -24.82 8.96 9.05
N TRP A 650 -24.28 9.97 9.75
CA TRP A 650 -23.94 11.26 9.13
C TRP A 650 -22.96 11.11 7.97
N GLY A 651 -21.94 10.26 8.12
CA GLY A 651 -20.99 9.96 7.05
C GLY A 651 -21.70 9.36 5.84
N TYR A 652 -22.63 8.43 6.06
CA TYR A 652 -23.39 7.82 4.97
C TYR A 652 -24.31 8.81 4.25
N GLU A 653 -24.99 9.69 4.98
CA GLU A 653 -25.81 10.76 4.41
C GLU A 653 -24.98 11.84 3.69
N TYR A 654 -23.79 12.22 4.20
CA TYR A 654 -22.88 13.13 3.50
C TYR A 654 -22.55 12.62 2.09
N PHE A 655 -22.13 11.35 1.98
CA PHE A 655 -21.81 10.74 0.69
C PHE A 655 -23.05 10.58 -0.22
N HIS A 656 -24.24 10.36 0.36
CA HIS A 656 -25.50 10.38 -0.40
C HIS A 656 -25.80 11.78 -0.95
N HIS A 657 -25.76 12.81 -0.10
CA HIS A 657 -26.05 14.20 -0.44
C HIS A 657 -25.12 14.73 -1.54
N ILE A 658 -23.79 14.53 -1.39
CA ILE A 658 -22.81 14.90 -2.42
C ILE A 658 -23.14 14.22 -3.76
N ARG A 659 -23.40 12.90 -3.75
CA ARG A 659 -23.74 12.17 -4.98
C ARG A 659 -25.03 12.70 -5.62
N THR A 660 -26.08 12.89 -4.85
CA THR A 660 -27.36 13.47 -5.30
C THR A 660 -27.18 14.88 -5.85
N PHE A 661 -26.39 15.73 -5.21
CA PHE A 661 -26.07 17.08 -5.70
C PHE A 661 -25.40 17.03 -7.08
N PHE A 662 -24.42 16.14 -7.29
CA PHE A 662 -23.78 15.97 -8.61
C PHE A 662 -24.72 15.38 -9.66
N GLU A 663 -25.50 14.34 -9.33
CA GLU A 663 -26.47 13.71 -10.24
C GLU A 663 -27.55 14.70 -10.71
N HIS A 664 -28.07 15.55 -9.82
CA HIS A 664 -29.15 16.49 -10.14
C HIS A 664 -28.70 17.84 -10.70
N THR A 665 -27.53 18.38 -10.29
CA THR A 665 -27.00 19.64 -10.89
C THR A 665 -26.31 19.39 -12.22
N GLY A 666 -25.66 18.23 -12.39
CA GLY A 666 -24.82 17.91 -13.53
C GLY A 666 -23.45 18.60 -13.51
N MET A 667 -22.96 19.01 -12.33
CA MET A 667 -21.59 19.51 -12.14
C MET A 667 -20.54 18.48 -12.56
N ARG A 668 -19.33 18.96 -12.85
CA ARG A 668 -18.27 18.19 -13.51
C ARG A 668 -16.90 18.22 -12.83
N CYS A 669 -16.73 18.96 -11.75
CA CYS A 669 -15.55 18.88 -10.89
C CYS A 669 -15.96 18.89 -9.40
N PHE A 670 -15.31 18.05 -8.61
CA PHE A 670 -15.38 18.04 -7.16
C PHE A 670 -13.99 18.32 -6.58
N GLU A 671 -13.92 19.32 -5.71
CA GLU A 671 -12.74 19.60 -4.89
C GLU A 671 -13.06 19.17 -3.46
N HIS A 672 -12.50 18.02 -3.06
CA HIS A 672 -12.88 17.31 -1.84
C HIS A 672 -11.73 17.35 -0.84
N ASP A 673 -11.71 18.41 -0.03
CA ASP A 673 -10.74 18.58 1.05
C ASP A 673 -11.18 17.78 2.29
N GLY A 674 -10.24 17.43 3.16
CA GLY A 674 -10.54 16.62 4.34
C GLY A 674 -10.67 15.11 4.06
N SER A 675 -10.23 14.62 2.90
CA SER A 675 -10.34 13.21 2.49
C SER A 675 -9.29 12.31 3.16
N TYR A 676 -9.38 12.14 4.49
CA TYR A 676 -8.29 11.58 5.31
C TYR A 676 -8.71 10.36 6.16
N PRO A 677 -9.08 9.20 5.56
CA PRO A 677 -9.52 7.99 6.27
C PRO A 677 -8.40 7.30 7.10
N GLY A 678 -7.18 7.85 7.12
CA GLY A 678 -6.13 7.43 8.04
C GLY A 678 -6.45 7.66 9.52
N ASP A 679 -7.40 8.55 9.84
CA ASP A 679 -7.90 8.77 11.20
C ASP A 679 -8.86 7.63 11.62
N VAL A 680 -8.33 6.71 12.45
CA VAL A 680 -9.00 5.48 12.90
C VAL A 680 -10.06 5.74 13.99
N CYS A 681 -11.09 4.91 14.05
CA CYS A 681 -12.25 5.12 14.92
C CYS A 681 -12.47 3.94 15.88
N ALA A 682 -12.27 4.16 17.18
CA ALA A 682 -12.55 3.18 18.23
C ALA A 682 -14.01 3.20 18.72
N SER A 683 -14.95 3.73 17.92
CA SER A 683 -16.37 3.72 18.27
C SER A 683 -16.95 2.32 18.17
N THR A 684 -17.85 2.00 19.09
CA THR A 684 -18.61 0.74 19.14
C THR A 684 -20.10 0.95 18.81
N HIS A 685 -20.46 2.15 18.35
CA HIS A 685 -21.84 2.61 18.21
C HIS A 685 -22.15 3.18 16.81
N HIS A 686 -21.16 3.32 15.92
CA HIS A 686 -21.37 3.77 14.56
C HIS A 686 -21.86 2.62 13.68
N THR A 687 -22.92 2.85 12.91
CA THR A 687 -23.70 1.82 12.21
C THR A 687 -22.91 0.96 11.22
N TYR A 688 -21.82 1.49 10.62
CA TYR A 688 -21.12 0.85 9.50
C TYR A 688 -19.68 0.42 9.80
N HIS A 689 -19.30 0.28 11.07
CA HIS A 689 -18.09 -0.46 11.48
C HIS A 689 -18.26 -1.10 12.87
N LYS A 690 -17.62 -2.25 13.12
CA LYS A 690 -17.68 -3.01 14.39
C LYS A 690 -16.88 -2.35 15.50
N GLY A 691 -15.72 -1.77 15.20
CA GLY A 691 -14.80 -1.25 16.21
C GLY A 691 -13.55 -0.63 15.62
N LEU A 692 -12.44 -0.68 16.37
CA LEU A 692 -11.17 -0.12 15.91
C LEU A 692 -10.65 -0.84 14.66
N GLU A 693 -10.65 -2.18 14.67
CA GLU A 693 -9.95 -3.01 13.69
C GLU A 693 -10.49 -2.85 12.26
N ASP A 694 -11.81 -2.77 12.07
CA ASP A 694 -12.43 -2.57 10.75
C ASP A 694 -12.63 -1.09 10.37
N SER A 695 -12.44 -0.14 11.30
CA SER A 695 -12.74 1.28 11.09
C SER A 695 -11.98 1.92 9.92
N GLN A 696 -10.68 1.63 9.77
CA GLN A 696 -9.89 2.21 8.68
C GLN A 696 -10.32 1.63 7.32
N TRP A 697 -10.54 0.32 7.28
CA TRP A 697 -10.90 -0.43 6.09
C TRP A 697 -12.24 0.05 5.51
N ASN A 698 -13.26 0.14 6.36
CA ASN A 698 -14.60 0.53 5.94
C ASN A 698 -14.68 2.02 5.57
N GLN A 699 -14.01 2.92 6.31
CA GLN A 699 -13.95 4.35 5.97
C GLN A 699 -13.24 4.59 4.62
N PHE A 700 -12.15 3.85 4.35
CA PHE A 700 -11.43 3.93 3.08
C PHE A 700 -12.29 3.49 1.89
N HIS A 701 -13.03 2.39 2.02
CA HIS A 701 -13.91 1.91 0.95
C HIS A 701 -15.05 2.90 0.70
N LYS A 702 -15.66 3.43 1.77
CA LYS A 702 -16.75 4.41 1.68
C LYS A 702 -16.39 5.66 0.86
N ILE A 703 -15.16 6.17 1.00
CA ILE A 703 -14.70 7.35 0.25
C ILE A 703 -14.20 7.02 -1.16
N THR A 704 -13.53 5.88 -1.36
CA THR A 704 -13.05 5.48 -2.70
C THR A 704 -14.16 5.02 -3.63
N ASP A 705 -15.28 4.51 -3.11
CA ASP A 705 -16.48 4.22 -3.91
C ASP A 705 -17.09 5.50 -4.53
N LEU A 706 -17.05 6.65 -3.83
CA LEU A 706 -17.43 7.93 -4.42
C LEU A 706 -16.49 8.31 -5.57
N TYR A 707 -15.17 8.18 -5.38
CA TYR A 707 -14.18 8.57 -6.39
C TYR A 707 -14.22 7.69 -7.64
N ARG A 708 -14.39 6.37 -7.47
CA ARG A 708 -14.62 5.43 -8.58
C ARG A 708 -15.87 5.83 -9.36
N TRP A 709 -17.01 6.03 -8.66
CA TRP A 709 -18.26 6.48 -9.29
C TRP A 709 -18.10 7.82 -10.02
N MET A 710 -17.40 8.80 -9.43
CA MET A 710 -17.13 10.09 -10.06
C MET A 710 -16.29 9.95 -11.33
N CYS A 711 -15.22 9.15 -11.32
CA CYS A 711 -14.38 8.91 -12.49
C CYS A 711 -15.15 8.20 -13.62
N GLU A 712 -15.97 7.18 -13.29
CA GLU A 712 -16.85 6.49 -14.23
C GLU A 712 -17.94 7.41 -14.82
N ASN A 713 -18.39 8.43 -14.07
CA ASN A 713 -19.36 9.40 -14.55
C ASN A 713 -18.72 10.63 -15.23
N GLY A 714 -17.39 10.72 -15.29
CA GLY A 714 -16.67 11.85 -15.89
C GLY A 714 -16.76 13.13 -15.06
N ILE A 715 -16.69 12.99 -13.74
CA ILE A 715 -16.50 14.08 -12.77
C ILE A 715 -15.00 14.10 -12.43
N TYR A 716 -14.40 15.28 -12.56
CA TYR A 716 -13.00 15.57 -12.25
C TYR A 716 -12.81 15.75 -10.73
N ILE A 717 -11.70 15.31 -10.16
CA ILE A 717 -11.53 15.15 -8.69
C ILE A 717 -10.19 15.70 -8.19
N ASN A 718 -10.21 16.90 -7.60
CA ASN A 718 -9.09 17.44 -6.82
C ASN A 718 -9.20 16.92 -5.36
N VAL A 719 -8.20 16.16 -4.88
CA VAL A 719 -8.14 15.62 -3.51
C VAL A 719 -6.74 15.71 -2.91
N PRO A 720 -6.60 16.01 -1.61
CA PRO A 720 -5.29 16.18 -0.98
C PRO A 720 -4.50 14.87 -0.77
N ASP A 721 -5.17 13.72 -0.63
CA ASP A 721 -4.53 12.41 -0.43
C ASP A 721 -4.34 11.63 -1.77
N PHE A 722 -3.51 10.59 -1.80
CA PHE A 722 -2.98 9.99 -3.05
C PHE A 722 -3.92 8.98 -3.74
N TYR A 723 -5.14 9.40 -4.10
CA TYR A 723 -6.20 8.53 -4.64
C TYR A 723 -6.13 8.19 -6.15
N PHE A 724 -4.98 8.32 -6.82
CA PHE A 724 -4.91 8.12 -8.27
C PHE A 724 -5.38 6.73 -8.70
N LEU A 725 -4.95 5.67 -8.00
CA LEU A 725 -5.36 4.29 -8.25
C LEU A 725 -6.85 4.00 -7.93
N ASN A 726 -7.54 4.96 -7.32
CA ASN A 726 -8.97 4.89 -6.94
C ASN A 726 -9.86 5.90 -7.69
N GLY A 727 -9.36 6.48 -8.79
CA GLY A 727 -10.16 7.33 -9.67
C GLY A 727 -9.96 8.84 -9.49
N SER A 728 -9.13 9.31 -8.55
CA SER A 728 -8.83 10.75 -8.48
C SER A 728 -7.85 11.19 -9.58
N THR A 729 -7.94 12.45 -10.00
CA THR A 729 -7.17 12.98 -11.14
C THR A 729 -6.05 13.94 -10.74
N LYS A 730 -6.16 14.62 -9.59
CA LYS A 730 -5.08 15.47 -9.06
C LYS A 730 -4.95 15.38 -7.54
N THR A 731 -3.71 15.58 -7.10
CA THR A 731 -3.35 16.00 -5.74
C THR A 731 -2.59 17.32 -5.77
N GLY A 732 -2.30 17.91 -4.61
CA GLY A 732 -1.47 19.09 -4.51
C GLY A 732 -0.04 18.82 -4.99
N ILE A 733 0.65 19.83 -5.51
CA ILE A 733 2.08 19.69 -5.85
C ILE A 733 2.97 19.54 -4.60
N GLY A 734 2.45 19.92 -3.43
CA GLY A 734 3.13 20.00 -2.14
C GLY A 734 3.60 21.43 -1.86
N TYR A 735 2.81 22.21 -1.11
CA TYR A 735 3.12 23.61 -0.77
C TYR A 735 2.68 24.00 0.64
N ARG A 736 3.30 25.06 1.18
CA ARG A 736 2.89 25.70 2.44
C ARG A 736 2.06 26.93 2.13
N GLU A 737 0.80 26.96 2.56
CA GLU A 737 -0.13 28.08 2.30
C GLU A 737 0.41 29.44 2.76
N ALA A 738 1.06 29.48 3.93
CA ALA A 738 1.67 30.69 4.50
C ALA A 738 2.86 31.24 3.69
N ASN A 739 3.26 30.61 2.58
CA ASN A 739 4.20 31.22 1.62
C ASN A 739 3.49 32.21 0.68
N TRP A 740 2.15 32.15 0.55
CA TRP A 740 1.39 33.05 -0.34
C TRP A 740 1.09 34.42 0.29
N SER A 741 1.29 34.58 1.59
CA SER A 741 1.30 35.89 2.27
C SER A 741 2.68 36.58 2.23
N LEU A 742 3.64 36.03 1.49
CA LEU A 742 4.88 36.72 1.10
C LEU A 742 4.59 37.75 -0.02
N PRO A 743 5.41 38.82 -0.12
CA PRO A 743 5.35 39.73 -1.27
C PRO A 743 5.43 39.03 -2.64
N ARG A 744 4.69 39.55 -3.63
CA ARG A 744 4.51 38.93 -4.97
C ARG A 744 5.80 38.50 -5.66
N ASP A 745 6.86 39.31 -5.57
CA ASP A 745 8.18 39.03 -6.14
C ASP A 745 8.79 37.70 -5.66
N ARG A 746 8.49 37.32 -4.41
CA ARG A 746 8.98 36.10 -3.77
C ARG A 746 8.09 34.90 -4.08
N GLN A 747 6.78 35.12 -4.23
CA GLN A 747 5.83 34.08 -4.62
C GLN A 747 6.21 33.46 -5.98
N ILE A 748 6.71 34.27 -6.92
CA ILE A 748 7.18 33.80 -8.24
C ILE A 748 8.25 32.72 -8.09
N ILE A 749 9.31 32.97 -7.31
CA ILE A 749 10.42 32.02 -7.15
C ILE A 749 9.97 30.78 -6.38
N HIS A 750 9.17 30.95 -5.32
CA HIS A 750 8.64 29.80 -4.57
C HIS A 750 7.76 28.92 -5.44
N ALA A 751 6.78 29.48 -6.17
CA ALA A 751 5.93 28.71 -7.07
C ALA A 751 6.71 27.90 -8.11
N ARG A 752 7.84 28.44 -8.63
CA ARG A 752 8.70 27.70 -9.56
C ARG A 752 9.54 26.62 -8.87
N GLN A 753 9.93 26.80 -7.62
CA GLN A 753 10.53 25.72 -6.81
C GLN A 753 9.53 24.58 -6.61
N LEU A 754 8.24 24.86 -6.36
CA LEU A 754 7.20 23.82 -6.29
C LEU A 754 7.13 23.02 -7.60
N ASN A 755 7.08 23.71 -8.74
CA ASN A 755 7.01 23.09 -10.06
C ASN A 755 8.23 22.21 -10.38
N TYR A 756 9.41 22.52 -9.82
CA TYR A 756 10.65 21.75 -9.98
C TYR A 756 10.81 20.62 -8.96
N ASP A 757 10.37 20.79 -7.71
CA ASP A 757 10.57 19.80 -6.65
C ASP A 757 9.44 18.76 -6.61
N GLY A 758 8.21 19.14 -6.96
CA GLY A 758 7.02 18.29 -6.88
C GLY A 758 6.71 17.44 -8.11
N THR A 759 7.50 17.54 -9.18
CA THR A 759 7.29 16.81 -10.47
C THR A 759 8.34 15.74 -10.77
N TRP A 760 9.23 15.44 -9.81
CA TRP A 760 10.24 14.38 -9.97
C TRP A 760 9.62 13.01 -10.17
N ASP A 761 8.66 12.61 -9.32
CA ASP A 761 8.00 11.29 -9.40
C ASP A 761 6.51 11.36 -9.77
N ARG A 762 5.91 12.55 -9.79
CA ARG A 762 4.51 12.80 -10.15
C ARG A 762 4.39 13.48 -11.50
N MET A 763 3.34 13.13 -12.24
CA MET A 763 3.01 13.77 -13.52
C MET A 763 2.54 15.21 -13.25
N ALA A 764 3.00 16.19 -14.03
CA ALA A 764 2.51 17.58 -13.89
C ALA A 764 0.99 17.71 -14.13
N SER A 765 0.42 16.84 -14.96
CA SER A 765 -1.04 16.69 -15.13
C SER A 765 -1.76 16.22 -13.87
N ALA A 766 -1.08 15.57 -12.93
CA ALA A 766 -1.64 15.06 -11.69
C ALA A 766 -1.41 15.98 -10.47
N CYS A 767 -0.76 17.13 -10.66
CA CYS A 767 -0.50 18.11 -9.60
C CYS A 767 -1.22 19.44 -9.82
N TRP A 768 -1.75 20.06 -8.76
CA TRP A 768 -2.11 21.48 -8.77
C TRP A 768 -1.13 22.33 -7.93
N SER A 769 -0.86 23.54 -8.39
CA SER A 769 -0.23 24.61 -7.61
C SER A 769 -1.31 25.63 -7.18
N PHE A 770 -0.96 26.67 -6.41
CA PHE A 770 -1.93 27.64 -5.89
C PHE A 770 -1.46 29.07 -6.20
N VAL A 771 -2.38 29.94 -6.61
CA VAL A 771 -2.09 31.37 -6.90
C VAL A 771 -3.29 32.21 -6.43
N PRO A 772 -3.26 32.76 -5.20
CA PRO A 772 -4.35 33.59 -4.73
C PRO A 772 -4.29 34.96 -5.41
N LEU A 773 -5.41 35.39 -5.97
CA LEU A 773 -5.55 36.71 -6.59
C LEU A 773 -5.92 37.78 -5.53
N VAL A 774 -6.65 37.35 -4.50
CA VAL A 774 -7.04 38.15 -3.31
C VAL A 774 -6.20 37.77 -2.09
N GLU A 775 -6.15 38.61 -1.05
CA GLU A 775 -5.40 38.32 0.19
C GLU A 775 -5.76 36.95 0.79
N TYR A 776 -4.75 36.21 1.24
CA TYR A 776 -4.89 34.85 1.75
C TYR A 776 -3.75 34.50 2.73
N GLN A 777 -4.11 33.98 3.90
CA GLN A 777 -3.19 33.79 5.04
C GLN A 777 -2.41 35.07 5.45
N GLY A 778 -3.00 36.24 5.20
CA GLY A 778 -2.43 37.57 5.46
C GLY A 778 -1.58 38.13 4.31
N GLY A 779 -0.71 39.09 4.62
CA GLY A 779 0.26 39.70 3.68
C GLY A 779 -0.19 40.99 3.00
N GLY A 780 -1.50 41.29 3.02
CA GLY A 780 -2.09 42.54 2.55
C GLY A 780 -1.79 42.89 1.09
N GLU A 781 -1.72 44.21 0.84
CA GLU A 781 -1.47 44.83 -0.47
C GLU A 781 -0.18 44.34 -1.15
N ALA A 782 0.85 43.96 -0.38
CA ALA A 782 2.13 43.51 -0.93
C ALA A 782 2.09 42.07 -1.48
N ALA A 783 1.14 41.24 -1.02
CA ALA A 783 0.98 39.84 -1.42
C ALA A 783 -0.17 39.62 -2.42
N THR A 784 -1.16 40.52 -2.44
CA THR A 784 -2.37 40.43 -3.27
C THR A 784 -2.08 40.72 -4.76
N LEU A 785 -2.80 40.13 -5.71
CA LEU A 785 -2.67 40.40 -7.16
C LEU A 785 -3.80 41.27 -7.74
N GLU A 786 -4.98 41.31 -7.12
CA GLU A 786 -6.05 42.26 -7.47
C GLU A 786 -5.72 43.68 -6.95
N PRO A 787 -5.88 44.75 -7.75
CA PRO A 787 -6.39 44.77 -9.13
C PRO A 787 -5.37 44.27 -10.17
N LEU A 788 -5.77 43.28 -10.97
CA LEU A 788 -4.88 42.50 -11.84
C LEU A 788 -4.07 43.35 -12.84
N HIS A 789 -4.60 44.49 -13.31
CA HIS A 789 -3.88 45.36 -14.24
C HIS A 789 -2.68 46.09 -13.61
N GLU A 790 -2.69 46.33 -12.29
CA GLU A 790 -1.56 46.96 -11.58
C GLU A 790 -0.43 45.96 -11.32
N HIS A 791 -0.71 44.65 -11.34
CA HIS A 791 0.24 43.56 -11.02
C HIS A 791 0.37 42.54 -12.17
N LEU A 792 0.18 43.03 -13.40
CA LEU A 792 0.12 42.25 -14.63
C LEU A 792 1.41 41.46 -14.92
N PHE A 793 2.58 41.99 -14.52
CA PHE A 793 3.86 41.31 -14.70
C PHE A 793 3.94 40.02 -13.86
N GLU A 794 3.63 40.11 -12.58
CA GLU A 794 3.65 38.98 -11.65
C GLU A 794 2.57 37.96 -12.04
N TYR A 795 1.34 38.41 -12.34
CA TYR A 795 0.25 37.54 -12.75
C TYR A 795 0.58 36.76 -14.04
N LYS A 796 1.11 37.43 -15.08
CA LYS A 796 1.56 36.76 -16.31
C LYS A 796 2.73 35.82 -16.07
N THR A 797 3.65 36.16 -15.18
CA THR A 797 4.80 35.30 -14.83
C THR A 797 4.36 34.02 -14.14
N HIS A 798 3.41 34.10 -13.19
CA HIS A 798 2.79 32.93 -12.55
C HIS A 798 2.11 32.02 -13.58
N MET A 799 1.32 32.57 -14.52
CA MET A 799 0.70 31.77 -15.60
C MET A 799 1.75 31.07 -16.47
N MET A 800 2.76 31.79 -16.95
CA MET A 800 3.78 31.23 -17.83
C MET A 800 4.63 30.12 -17.21
N GLN A 801 4.97 30.21 -15.92
CA GLN A 801 5.80 29.18 -15.26
C GLN A 801 5.01 27.98 -14.75
N ASN A 802 3.70 28.12 -14.53
CA ASN A 802 2.81 27.02 -14.15
C ASN A 802 2.38 26.23 -15.40
N TYR A 803 1.73 26.89 -16.36
CA TYR A 803 1.30 26.24 -17.61
C TYR A 803 2.49 25.76 -18.45
N GLY A 804 3.61 26.49 -18.41
CA GLY A 804 4.85 26.06 -19.05
C GLY A 804 5.52 24.85 -18.40
N ALA A 805 5.15 24.49 -17.17
CA ALA A 805 5.56 23.27 -16.48
C ALA A 805 4.52 22.13 -16.58
N GLY A 806 3.41 22.33 -17.30
CA GLY A 806 2.25 21.42 -17.31
C GLY A 806 1.38 21.48 -16.06
N VAL A 807 1.73 22.28 -15.06
CA VAL A 807 1.05 22.36 -13.77
C VAL A 807 -0.12 23.36 -13.89
N GLN A 808 -1.33 22.91 -13.60
CA GLN A 808 -2.47 23.81 -13.42
C GLN A 808 -2.38 24.46 -12.04
N ALA A 809 -2.89 25.68 -11.89
CA ALA A 809 -2.90 26.33 -10.60
C ALA A 809 -4.27 26.88 -10.23
N CYS A 810 -4.56 26.86 -8.94
CA CYS A 810 -5.76 27.41 -8.35
C CYS A 810 -5.68 28.95 -8.38
N TYR A 811 -5.93 29.57 -9.54
CA TYR A 811 -6.07 31.01 -9.69
C TYR A 811 -7.33 31.47 -8.96
N ARG A 812 -7.16 31.88 -7.69
CA ARG A 812 -8.26 32.02 -6.73
C ARG A 812 -8.65 33.47 -6.47
N GLY A 813 -9.79 33.90 -7.01
CA GLY A 813 -10.28 35.27 -6.85
C GLY A 813 -11.71 35.47 -7.38
N PRO A 814 -12.13 36.71 -7.64
CA PRO A 814 -13.47 37.03 -8.14
C PRO A 814 -13.60 36.94 -9.67
N ARG A 815 -12.47 36.94 -10.42
CA ARG A 815 -12.41 37.04 -11.89
C ARG A 815 -11.03 36.59 -12.42
N LEU A 816 -10.89 36.46 -13.75
CA LEU A 816 -9.63 36.21 -14.45
C LEU A 816 -8.98 37.46 -15.05
N TYR A 817 -9.78 38.49 -15.34
CA TYR A 817 -9.31 39.78 -15.86
C TYR A 817 -10.22 40.94 -15.43
N ASP A 818 -9.67 42.14 -15.46
CA ASP A 818 -10.29 43.40 -15.02
C ASP A 818 -10.31 44.49 -16.11
N THR A 819 -9.50 44.32 -17.15
CA THR A 819 -9.20 45.29 -18.21
C THR A 819 -8.97 44.56 -19.54
N PRO A 820 -9.06 45.24 -20.70
CA PRO A 820 -8.66 44.66 -21.98
C PRO A 820 -7.21 44.15 -21.98
N GLU A 821 -6.32 44.82 -21.25
CA GLU A 821 -4.91 44.50 -21.12
C GLU A 821 -4.68 43.19 -20.35
N THR A 822 -5.35 42.98 -19.20
CA THR A 822 -5.29 41.68 -18.51
C THR A 822 -5.98 40.58 -19.31
N GLN A 823 -7.11 40.86 -19.98
CA GLN A 823 -7.76 39.90 -20.88
C GLN A 823 -6.82 39.43 -22.00
N ALA A 824 -6.12 40.36 -22.64
CA ALA A 824 -5.18 40.05 -23.72
C ALA A 824 -4.01 39.18 -23.23
N ALA A 825 -3.44 39.49 -22.05
CA ALA A 825 -2.35 38.72 -21.46
C ALA A 825 -2.75 37.30 -21.07
N VAL A 826 -3.94 37.09 -20.46
CA VAL A 826 -4.46 35.75 -20.18
C VAL A 826 -4.69 34.98 -21.48
N THR A 827 -5.32 35.62 -22.48
CA THR A 827 -5.58 35.01 -23.80
C THR A 827 -4.30 34.57 -24.49
N GLU A 828 -3.25 35.39 -24.48
CA GLU A 828 -1.92 35.08 -25.05
C GLU A 828 -1.33 33.81 -24.44
N VAL A 829 -1.31 33.71 -23.10
CA VAL A 829 -0.70 32.57 -22.40
C VAL A 829 -1.54 31.29 -22.58
N ILE A 830 -2.86 31.39 -22.55
CA ILE A 830 -3.74 30.21 -22.76
C ILE A 830 -3.70 29.72 -24.21
N GLN A 831 -3.62 30.61 -25.21
CA GLN A 831 -3.42 30.20 -26.60
C GLN A 831 -2.04 29.55 -26.81
N TRP A 832 -0.99 30.08 -26.18
CA TRP A 832 0.35 29.45 -26.18
C TRP A 832 0.33 28.06 -25.53
N TYR A 833 -0.26 27.91 -24.35
CA TYR A 833 -0.40 26.62 -23.68
C TYR A 833 -1.21 25.63 -24.51
N LYS A 834 -2.37 26.03 -25.06
CA LYS A 834 -3.19 25.14 -25.90
C LYS A 834 -2.48 24.71 -27.18
N LYS A 835 -1.64 25.56 -27.77
CA LYS A 835 -0.79 25.21 -28.93
C LYS A 835 0.24 24.12 -28.59
N TYR A 836 0.83 24.16 -27.40
CA TYR A 836 1.90 23.25 -26.98
C TYR A 836 1.44 22.19 -25.96
N ARG A 837 0.12 22.03 -25.74
CA ARG A 837 -0.47 21.25 -24.64
C ARG A 837 0.08 19.82 -24.55
N ASP A 838 0.14 19.12 -25.68
CA ASP A 838 0.62 17.75 -25.77
C ASP A 838 2.07 17.58 -25.27
N ILE A 839 2.98 18.52 -25.59
CA ILE A 839 4.36 18.44 -25.12
C ILE A 839 4.48 18.97 -23.68
N LEU A 840 3.80 20.06 -23.33
CA LEU A 840 3.80 20.63 -21.97
C LEU A 840 3.17 19.73 -20.90
N ASN A 841 2.44 18.67 -21.29
CA ASN A 841 1.88 17.67 -20.39
C ASN A 841 2.65 16.33 -20.42
N SER A 842 3.61 16.19 -21.32
CA SER A 842 4.51 15.03 -21.38
C SER A 842 5.60 15.13 -20.30
N ASP A 843 6.35 14.04 -20.12
CA ASP A 843 7.44 13.92 -19.15
C ASP A 843 8.36 15.15 -19.12
N MET A 844 8.66 15.63 -17.91
CA MET A 844 9.65 16.67 -17.65
C MET A 844 11.01 16.04 -17.32
N ILE A 845 12.09 16.67 -17.79
CA ILE A 845 13.47 16.45 -17.36
C ILE A 845 13.98 17.76 -16.73
N HIS A 846 14.55 17.64 -15.54
CA HIS A 846 14.98 18.76 -14.71
C HIS A 846 16.36 19.28 -15.14
N LEU A 847 16.54 20.60 -15.31
CA LEU A 847 17.82 21.18 -15.75
C LEU A 847 18.52 21.95 -14.62
N ARG A 848 17.90 22.99 -14.07
CA ARG A 848 18.44 23.76 -12.94
C ARG A 848 17.31 24.25 -12.03
N ARG A 849 17.42 23.90 -10.73
CA ARG A 849 16.47 24.30 -9.69
C ARG A 849 16.48 25.82 -9.49
N PRO A 850 15.31 26.49 -9.33
CA PRO A 850 15.26 27.92 -9.04
C PRO A 850 15.91 28.29 -7.71
N ASP A 851 16.85 29.24 -7.75
CA ASP A 851 17.60 29.73 -6.58
C ASP A 851 17.72 31.27 -6.52
N ALA A 852 17.07 31.98 -7.45
CA ALA A 852 17.13 33.43 -7.62
C ALA A 852 18.52 34.05 -7.92
N ARG A 853 19.53 33.25 -8.32
CA ARG A 853 20.92 33.74 -8.53
C ARG A 853 21.41 33.70 -9.98
N ASP A 854 20.92 32.76 -10.76
CA ASP A 854 21.19 32.62 -12.20
C ASP A 854 19.94 32.00 -12.86
N TRP A 855 20.02 31.65 -14.15
CA TRP A 855 18.94 30.98 -14.88
C TRP A 855 18.40 29.74 -14.16
N ASP A 856 17.13 29.43 -14.37
CA ASP A 856 16.54 28.15 -13.96
C ASP A 856 15.61 27.61 -15.05
N GLY A 857 15.27 26.33 -14.99
CA GLY A 857 14.52 25.70 -16.07
C GLY A 857 14.49 24.18 -16.09
N PHE A 858 13.76 23.68 -17.07
CA PHE A 858 13.42 22.27 -17.30
C PHE A 858 13.07 22.06 -18.79
N ILE A 859 13.00 20.82 -19.25
CA ILE A 859 12.58 20.46 -20.62
C ILE A 859 11.52 19.34 -20.59
N HIS A 860 10.38 19.59 -21.21
CA HIS A 860 9.42 18.52 -21.51
C HIS A 860 9.91 17.72 -22.73
N VAL A 861 9.70 16.40 -22.72
CA VAL A 861 10.20 15.47 -23.74
C VAL A 861 9.11 14.47 -24.15
N ASN A 862 9.03 14.14 -25.45
CA ASN A 862 8.17 13.05 -25.92
C ASN A 862 8.68 12.46 -27.25
N PRO A 863 9.10 11.17 -27.29
CA PRO A 863 9.63 10.56 -28.51
C PRO A 863 8.55 10.32 -29.59
N HIS A 864 7.26 10.34 -29.23
CA HIS A 864 6.15 9.99 -30.13
C HIS A 864 5.35 11.18 -30.67
N LYS A 865 5.49 12.39 -30.09
CA LYS A 865 4.82 13.62 -30.59
C LYS A 865 5.61 14.28 -31.73
N LYS A 866 5.07 15.37 -32.31
CA LYS A 866 5.71 16.18 -33.37
C LYS A 866 6.83 17.03 -32.77
N GLU A 867 6.47 17.91 -31.84
CA GLU A 867 7.37 18.55 -30.90
C GLU A 867 7.98 17.45 -30.02
N LYS A 868 9.27 17.17 -30.22
CA LYS A 868 10.04 16.14 -29.51
C LYS A 868 10.48 16.60 -28.13
N GLY A 869 10.58 17.91 -27.94
CA GLY A 869 10.78 18.54 -26.64
C GLY A 869 10.42 20.03 -26.63
N LEU A 870 10.18 20.57 -25.43
CA LEU A 870 10.02 22.01 -25.21
C LEU A 870 10.73 22.40 -23.91
N ALA A 871 11.80 23.19 -24.04
CA ALA A 871 12.59 23.67 -22.92
C ALA A 871 12.12 25.07 -22.49
N MET A 872 11.90 25.26 -21.19
CA MET A 872 11.59 26.55 -20.56
C MET A 872 12.82 27.05 -19.79
N PHE A 873 13.22 28.29 -20.05
CA PHE A 873 14.31 28.95 -19.33
C PHE A 873 13.84 30.29 -18.78
N PHE A 874 14.09 30.51 -17.49
CA PHE A 874 13.75 31.72 -16.76
C PHE A 874 15.01 32.39 -16.24
N ASN A 875 14.95 33.71 -16.05
CA ASN A 875 16.01 34.51 -15.46
C ASN A 875 15.42 35.34 -14.31
N PRO A 876 15.72 34.99 -13.05
CA PRO A 876 15.22 35.71 -11.88
C PRO A 876 16.00 37.01 -11.55
N THR A 877 16.98 37.39 -12.38
CA THR A 877 17.87 38.53 -12.10
C THR A 877 17.49 39.77 -12.92
N HIS A 878 17.80 40.95 -12.39
CA HIS A 878 17.52 42.24 -13.04
C HIS A 878 18.46 42.59 -14.22
N GLN A 879 19.27 41.65 -14.70
CA GLN A 879 20.14 41.82 -15.87
C GLN A 879 19.87 40.73 -16.89
N GLU A 880 20.04 41.04 -18.17
CA GLU A 880 19.96 40.07 -19.26
C GLU A 880 21.12 39.07 -19.15
N ILE A 881 20.83 37.77 -19.20
CA ILE A 881 21.85 36.72 -19.12
C ILE A 881 21.95 35.93 -20.42
N THR A 882 23.18 35.56 -20.78
CA THR A 882 23.47 34.58 -21.84
C THR A 882 24.26 33.43 -21.21
N ARG A 883 23.89 32.19 -21.55
CA ARG A 883 24.47 30.96 -20.99
C ARG A 883 24.52 29.88 -22.08
N THR A 884 25.61 29.14 -22.17
CA THR A 884 25.63 27.86 -22.91
C THR A 884 25.14 26.78 -21.97
N ILE A 885 24.00 26.15 -22.32
CA ILE A 885 23.33 25.15 -21.50
C ILE A 885 23.41 23.81 -22.23
N HIS A 886 23.75 22.74 -21.52
CA HIS A 886 23.74 21.39 -22.04
C HIS A 886 22.32 20.84 -21.94
N ILE A 887 21.65 20.65 -23.07
CA ILE A 887 20.27 20.16 -23.12
C ILE A 887 20.28 18.64 -23.34
N PRO A 888 19.80 17.81 -22.39
CA PRO A 888 19.71 16.37 -22.56
C PRO A 888 18.53 16.04 -23.50
N LEU A 889 18.83 15.45 -24.66
CA LEU A 889 17.81 15.09 -25.66
C LEU A 889 17.54 13.58 -25.75
N TYR A 890 18.16 12.74 -24.90
CA TYR A 890 17.98 11.28 -24.93
C TYR A 890 16.50 10.86 -24.96
N TYR A 891 15.71 11.33 -23.99
CA TYR A 891 14.27 11.03 -23.86
C TYR A 891 13.38 11.66 -24.95
N THR A 892 13.95 12.43 -25.88
CA THR A 892 13.25 12.88 -27.10
C THR A 892 13.28 11.84 -28.22
N GLY A 893 14.04 10.75 -28.06
CA GLY A 893 14.24 9.70 -29.07
C GLY A 893 15.15 10.09 -30.23
N LEU A 894 15.73 11.30 -30.22
CA LEU A 894 16.66 11.77 -31.23
C LEU A 894 18.09 11.24 -30.96
N THR A 895 18.75 10.73 -31.99
CA THR A 895 20.02 9.98 -31.85
C THR A 895 21.23 10.58 -32.57
N GLN A 896 21.04 11.54 -33.47
CA GLN A 896 22.13 12.12 -34.28
C GLN A 896 22.01 13.63 -34.46
N THR A 897 20.82 14.13 -34.78
CA THR A 897 20.55 15.56 -35.00
C THR A 897 19.20 15.95 -34.41
N ALA A 898 19.07 17.23 -34.06
CA ALA A 898 17.84 17.87 -33.62
C ALA A 898 17.69 19.23 -34.29
N ARG A 899 16.46 19.61 -34.61
CA ARG A 899 16.12 20.98 -35.05
C ARG A 899 15.59 21.73 -33.84
N ILE A 900 16.23 22.84 -33.50
CA ILE A 900 15.89 23.62 -32.30
C ILE A 900 15.63 25.06 -32.71
N ARG A 901 14.47 25.60 -32.32
CA ARG A 901 14.07 27.01 -32.52
C ARG A 901 13.79 27.69 -31.19
N GLU A 902 14.24 28.93 -31.04
CA GLU A 902 13.70 29.81 -30.01
C GLU A 902 12.29 30.26 -30.43
N LYS A 903 11.29 30.01 -29.58
CA LYS A 903 9.90 30.44 -29.80
C LYS A 903 9.41 30.03 -31.21
N GLU A 904 8.93 30.97 -32.00
CA GLU A 904 8.43 30.76 -33.38
C GLU A 904 9.46 31.15 -34.46
N GLN A 905 10.75 31.24 -34.10
CA GLN A 905 11.82 31.53 -35.06
C GLN A 905 12.12 30.31 -35.94
N LYS A 906 12.96 30.50 -36.97
CA LYS A 906 13.42 29.40 -37.83
C LYS A 906 14.29 28.43 -37.02
N PRO A 907 14.08 27.11 -37.14
CA PRO A 907 14.92 26.14 -36.44
C PRO A 907 16.32 26.07 -37.02
N VAL A 908 17.29 25.90 -36.12
CA VAL A 908 18.70 25.60 -36.43
C VAL A 908 18.95 24.12 -36.17
N THR A 909 19.69 23.46 -37.05
CA THR A 909 20.05 22.03 -36.87
C THR A 909 21.30 21.91 -36.02
N TYR A 910 21.18 21.18 -34.91
CA TYR A 910 22.27 20.80 -34.02
C TYR A 910 22.60 19.32 -34.22
N LYS A 911 23.89 18.97 -34.11
CA LYS A 911 24.34 17.58 -33.97
C LYS A 911 24.35 17.23 -32.48
N LEU A 912 23.86 16.04 -32.13
CA LEU A 912 23.91 15.53 -30.77
C LEU A 912 25.33 15.05 -30.42
N ASN A 913 25.71 15.28 -29.18
CA ASN A 913 26.87 14.67 -28.53
C ASN A 913 26.64 13.16 -28.29
N ARG A 914 27.69 12.43 -27.91
CA ARG A 914 27.62 10.97 -27.67
C ARG A 914 26.70 10.58 -26.50
N ASP A 915 26.50 11.49 -25.56
CA ASP A 915 25.57 11.40 -24.43
C ASP A 915 24.16 11.93 -24.76
N TYR A 916 23.88 12.18 -26.05
CA TYR A 916 22.63 12.76 -26.56
C TYR A 916 22.35 14.18 -26.06
N THR A 917 23.37 14.91 -25.58
CA THR A 917 23.23 16.35 -25.26
C THR A 917 23.40 17.24 -26.49
N VAL A 918 22.93 18.49 -26.39
CA VAL A 918 23.27 19.59 -27.30
C VAL A 918 23.70 20.80 -26.47
N GLU A 919 24.82 21.44 -26.86
CA GLU A 919 25.18 22.77 -26.35
C GLU A 919 24.30 23.84 -27.01
N LEU A 920 23.46 24.49 -26.22
CA LEU A 920 22.55 25.55 -26.65
C LEU A 920 22.93 26.87 -25.98
N THR A 921 23.35 27.86 -26.77
CA THR A 921 23.54 29.25 -26.28
C THR A 921 22.18 29.92 -26.14
N VAL A 922 21.68 29.96 -24.91
CA VAL A 922 20.40 30.56 -24.54
C VAL A 922 20.62 32.00 -24.07
N LYS A 923 19.76 32.90 -24.54
CA LYS A 923 19.72 34.32 -24.13
C LYS A 923 18.38 34.61 -23.44
N ILE A 924 18.41 35.08 -22.20
CA ILE A 924 17.21 35.23 -21.36
C ILE A 924 17.09 36.68 -20.86
N PRO A 925 15.97 37.39 -21.13
CA PRO A 925 15.74 38.76 -20.67
C PRO A 925 15.78 38.90 -19.14
N ALA A 926 16.10 40.10 -18.64
CA ALA A 926 16.03 40.43 -17.21
C ALA A 926 14.62 40.19 -16.64
N ASN A 927 14.53 39.52 -15.48
CA ASN A 927 13.29 39.10 -14.83
C ASN A 927 12.30 38.35 -15.76
N GLY A 928 12.81 37.71 -16.81
CA GLY A 928 12.03 37.22 -17.94
C GLY A 928 12.22 35.73 -18.23
N TYR A 929 11.66 35.29 -19.36
CA TYR A 929 11.72 33.91 -19.81
C TYR A 929 11.84 33.79 -21.33
N THR A 930 12.32 32.63 -21.77
CA THR A 930 12.27 32.20 -23.16
C THR A 930 12.04 30.70 -23.23
N TRP A 931 11.59 30.20 -24.39
CA TRP A 931 11.37 28.77 -24.61
C TRP A 931 11.90 28.33 -25.96
N TYR A 932 12.37 27.08 -26.01
CA TYR A 932 12.94 26.47 -27.21
C TYR A 932 12.19 25.20 -27.53
N VAL A 933 11.78 25.05 -28.80
CA VAL A 933 11.09 23.85 -29.29
C VAL A 933 12.09 22.97 -30.02
N VAL A 934 12.10 21.68 -29.66
CA VAL A 934 12.93 20.64 -30.26
C VAL A 934 12.07 19.80 -31.19
N GLU A 935 12.50 19.66 -32.43
CA GLU A 935 11.84 18.97 -33.53
C GLU A 935 12.83 17.95 -34.15
N ALA A 936 12.31 16.90 -34.77
CA ALA A 936 13.15 15.98 -35.53
C ALA A 936 13.74 16.67 -36.78
N ALA A 937 14.88 16.18 -37.25
CA ALA A 937 15.29 16.44 -38.63
C ALA A 937 14.31 15.78 -39.61
N ASP A 938 14.13 16.41 -40.78
CA ASP A 938 13.33 15.87 -41.89
C ASP A 938 14.10 14.77 -42.65
#